data_AF-A0A662FPK3-F1
#
_entry.id   AF-A0A662FPK3-F1
#
_cell.length_a   1.000
_cell.length_b   1.000
_cell.length_c   1.000
_cell.angle_alpha   90.00
_cell.angle_beta   90.00
_cell.angle_gamma   90.00
#
_symmetry.space_group_name_H-M   'P 1'
#
loop_
_entity.id
_entity.type
_entity.pdbx_description
1 polymer ?
#
loop_
_entity_poly.entity_id
_entity_poly.type
_entity_poly.pdbx_seq_one_letter_code
_entity_poly.pdbx_strand_id
1 'polypeptide(L)'
;MEFDFGPISRTETGGRKDSFNLTSLLLHEVAMALMAAEDRDEFVAWLWHDVFKPLFWFRSRNNGLSWIHIANSRQGDPLARETEWSRAVGISPGFVSSHHYNTNRRLTFKERDIFSDQMDQVGLGREARFLQLAFVVEPATNTALLRAVIADAFMETVTKTVAEAIQQQLHTKQPIFGKVRYVFEFGHAQLSSQPTDAEIQALANRYDVQVHGDELVVTHFTPVRSPDFDGRRVEMVIDLTAAPPTPECSEAGVFSLVELLTVYQDSRTILMSIPQFLQVDVQQLQRKVQSKAAHNLRKFNVKVTAPEEKLKNQIRPEHYVDWSKLPLMRQGQNVDLLAHAFAEQIHVRLIDKGSLLRQVNIKDDKGQDRRMDVRLLTDVINWPIEQLQTKSRHCRLCGSAFDSVLPAGEMAIRSGGAVSADFTDTEHISFTGDICPMCRIYTMNSHQFTKMEHEQGSIGMRKSYRGAFAVLMPSSHFTYRDTPNILKDHPPLDIGGRFSSTLQRATFTSQEFVLFNALSRRVIGKIWQQLNDGDGTLPLPLPYLGAILLTHEKQQEIRRLFDHLDVLFSDANLWVYPFKTVIQPAVELAIEIRINSQKHHTRHTYLKTNPITVTVSPESKFMLLVDNGLQLEVTRQFFADRERLNELLSGIKGQKRRRNWLLSVLQGNDPATATAEAFYDDRLPLQQAENVFWAAQVGHGSPAEQWRKYEEVQEEIKQIVSRYPLLIEFFAN
;
A
#
# COMPACT_ATOMS: atom_id res chain seq x y z
N MET A 1 16.08 3.34 1.87
CA MET A 1 15.31 2.71 2.95
C MET A 1 15.82 1.29 3.14
N GLU A 2 15.90 0.82 4.37
CA GLU A 2 16.30 -0.57 4.67
C GLU A 2 15.18 -1.26 5.44
N PHE A 3 14.88 -2.50 5.07
CA PHE A 3 13.90 -3.37 5.72
C PHE A 3 14.58 -4.70 6.04
N ASP A 4 14.37 -5.24 7.23
CA ASP A 4 14.92 -6.54 7.64
C ASP A 4 13.77 -7.42 8.15
N PHE A 5 13.54 -8.57 7.50
CA PHE A 5 12.48 -9.52 7.87
C PHE A 5 13.05 -10.87 8.35
N GLY A 6 14.35 -10.89 8.72
CA GLY A 6 14.99 -12.07 9.25
C GLY A 6 15.22 -13.17 8.20
N PRO A 7 15.19 -14.46 8.61
CA PRO A 7 15.42 -15.60 7.72
C PRO A 7 14.33 -15.84 6.66
N ILE A 8 14.68 -16.49 5.54
CA ILE A 8 13.72 -16.98 4.52
C ILE A 8 13.16 -18.39 4.81
N SER A 9 11.91 -18.63 4.41
CA SER A 9 11.22 -19.92 4.52
C SER A 9 11.62 -20.94 3.44
N ARG A 10 11.85 -20.49 2.20
CA ARG A 10 11.95 -21.39 1.05
C ARG A 10 12.98 -20.87 0.05
N THR A 11 13.65 -21.77 -0.65
CA THR A 11 14.49 -21.44 -1.83
C THR A 11 14.34 -22.51 -2.92
N GLU A 12 13.26 -23.31 -2.91
CA GLU A 12 13.03 -24.23 -4.02
C GLU A 12 12.91 -23.40 -5.31
N THR A 13 13.74 -23.77 -6.28
CA THR A 13 13.89 -23.09 -7.57
C THR A 13 12.59 -23.24 -8.36
N GLY A 14 11.85 -22.16 -8.56
CA GLY A 14 10.71 -22.18 -9.48
C GLY A 14 11.20 -22.46 -10.89
N GLY A 15 11.03 -23.69 -11.40
CA GLY A 15 11.28 -24.14 -12.78
C GLY A 15 12.70 -23.97 -13.36
N ARG A 16 13.55 -23.10 -12.81
CA ARG A 16 14.90 -22.75 -13.28
C ARG A 16 15.89 -22.79 -12.11
N LYS A 17 17.00 -23.50 -12.28
CA LYS A 17 17.98 -23.81 -11.22
C LYS A 17 18.76 -22.60 -10.63
N ASP A 18 18.50 -21.39 -11.12
CA ASP A 18 19.16 -20.13 -10.77
C ASP A 18 18.27 -19.14 -10.00
N SER A 19 17.07 -19.55 -9.57
CA SER A 19 16.13 -18.71 -8.81
C SER A 19 15.91 -19.18 -7.36
N PHE A 20 15.48 -18.28 -6.49
CA PHE A 20 14.95 -18.60 -5.17
C PHE A 20 13.61 -17.89 -4.92
N ASN A 21 12.67 -18.55 -4.25
CA ASN A 21 11.46 -17.89 -3.77
C ASN A 21 11.80 -16.97 -2.59
N LEU A 22 11.55 -15.66 -2.71
CA LEU A 22 11.83 -14.69 -1.65
C LEU A 22 10.72 -14.69 -0.60
N THR A 23 10.66 -15.72 0.23
CA THR A 23 9.59 -15.84 1.23
C THR A 23 10.14 -15.55 2.62
N SER A 24 9.72 -14.45 3.27
CA SER A 24 10.03 -14.21 4.69
C SER A 24 9.47 -15.36 5.53
N LEU A 25 10.32 -15.97 6.38
CA LEU A 25 9.92 -17.10 7.20
C LEU A 25 8.73 -16.76 8.08
N LEU A 26 8.75 -15.61 8.73
CA LEU A 26 7.74 -15.24 9.70
C LEU A 26 6.38 -14.93 9.09
N LEU A 27 6.40 -14.20 7.96
CA LEU A 27 5.18 -13.91 7.21
C LEU A 27 4.55 -15.19 6.68
N HIS A 28 5.37 -16.15 6.24
CA HIS A 28 4.91 -17.47 5.83
C HIS A 28 4.13 -18.19 6.93
N GLU A 29 4.73 -18.30 8.13
CA GLU A 29 4.14 -18.99 9.28
C GLU A 29 2.79 -18.40 9.67
N VAL A 30 2.75 -17.08 9.81
CA VAL A 30 1.57 -16.38 10.29
C VAL A 30 0.47 -16.41 9.24
N ALA A 31 0.81 -16.23 7.96
CA ALA A 31 -0.17 -16.35 6.88
C ALA A 31 -0.71 -17.78 6.76
N MET A 32 0.14 -18.81 6.96
CA MET A 32 -0.30 -20.20 7.09
C MET A 32 -1.26 -20.38 8.25
N ALA A 33 -0.92 -19.91 9.45
CA ALA A 33 -1.79 -20.03 10.63
C ALA A 33 -3.14 -19.36 10.39
N LEU A 34 -3.14 -18.15 9.82
CA LEU A 34 -4.36 -17.40 9.51
C LEU A 34 -5.24 -18.09 8.47
N MET A 35 -4.67 -18.76 7.47
CA MET A 35 -5.45 -19.32 6.35
C MET A 35 -5.69 -20.83 6.44
N ALA A 36 -4.89 -21.58 7.18
CA ALA A 36 -4.97 -23.03 7.24
C ALA A 36 -5.73 -23.53 8.45
N ALA A 37 -5.73 -22.81 9.57
CA ALA A 37 -6.27 -23.31 10.81
C ALA A 37 -7.80 -23.42 10.81
N GLU A 38 -8.33 -24.60 11.16
CA GLU A 38 -9.76 -24.82 11.42
C GLU A 38 -10.15 -24.67 12.89
N ASP A 39 -9.18 -24.61 13.80
CA ASP A 39 -9.40 -24.37 15.22
C ASP A 39 -8.17 -23.73 15.90
N ARG A 40 -8.29 -23.50 17.20
CA ARG A 40 -7.22 -22.95 18.05
C ARG A 40 -5.94 -23.78 18.06
N ASP A 41 -6.04 -25.11 18.21
CA ASP A 41 -4.86 -25.96 18.35
C ASP A 41 -4.10 -26.05 17.00
N GLU A 42 -4.82 -26.04 15.86
CA GLU A 42 -4.22 -25.87 14.54
C GLU A 42 -3.56 -24.50 14.36
N PHE A 43 -4.25 -23.42 14.72
CA PHE A 43 -3.70 -22.06 14.60
C PHE A 43 -2.38 -21.94 15.34
N VAL A 44 -2.34 -22.40 16.59
CA VAL A 44 -1.13 -22.38 17.41
C VAL A 44 -0.07 -23.32 16.83
N ALA A 45 -0.41 -24.50 16.32
CA ALA A 45 0.56 -25.41 15.73
C ALA A 45 1.23 -24.83 14.47
N TRP A 46 0.48 -24.09 13.64
CA TRP A 46 1.02 -23.44 12.45
C TRP A 46 2.02 -22.32 12.75
N LEU A 47 1.93 -21.67 13.92
CA LEU A 47 2.91 -20.67 14.36
C LEU A 47 4.30 -21.25 14.69
N TRP A 48 4.47 -22.57 14.60
CA TRP A 48 5.75 -23.26 14.85
C TRP A 48 6.34 -23.96 13.64
N HIS A 49 5.52 -24.30 12.64
CA HIS A 49 5.80 -25.40 11.72
C HIS A 49 7.12 -25.27 10.96
N ASP A 50 7.50 -24.05 10.52
CA ASP A 50 8.78 -23.80 9.86
C ASP A 50 9.71 -22.84 10.61
N VAL A 51 9.34 -22.28 11.77
CA VAL A 51 10.18 -21.26 12.44
C VAL A 51 11.58 -21.77 12.84
N PHE A 52 11.78 -23.09 12.89
CA PHE A 52 13.07 -23.74 13.13
C PHE A 52 13.88 -24.03 11.86
N LYS A 53 13.44 -23.60 10.67
CA LYS A 53 14.19 -23.73 9.41
C LYS A 53 15.63 -23.23 9.47
N PRO A 54 15.96 -22.14 10.20
CA PRO A 54 17.35 -21.68 10.29
C PRO A 54 18.31 -22.69 10.92
N LEU A 55 17.79 -23.71 11.64
CA LEU A 55 18.57 -24.86 12.14
C LEU A 55 18.50 -26.09 11.24
N PHE A 56 17.77 -26.05 10.13
CA PHE A 56 17.73 -27.19 9.24
C PHE A 56 19.09 -27.37 8.57
N TRP A 57 19.76 -28.46 8.91
CA TRP A 57 20.93 -28.93 8.18
C TRP A 57 20.52 -29.67 6.90
N PHE A 58 21.08 -29.24 5.79
CA PHE A 58 20.87 -29.86 4.48
C PHE A 58 21.94 -30.92 4.26
N ARG A 59 21.58 -32.21 4.29
CA ARG A 59 22.53 -33.34 4.18
C ARG A 59 22.29 -34.14 2.90
N SER A 60 23.39 -34.63 2.30
CA SER A 60 23.32 -35.67 1.27
C SER A 60 22.93 -37.01 1.88
N ARG A 61 21.85 -37.63 1.39
CA ARG A 61 21.48 -39.03 1.64
C ARG A 61 21.71 -39.85 0.37
N ASN A 62 21.82 -41.17 0.51
CA ASN A 62 22.21 -42.13 -0.53
C ASN A 62 21.43 -42.09 -1.86
N ASN A 63 20.36 -41.28 -2.00
CA ASN A 63 19.59 -41.07 -3.23
C ASN A 63 19.25 -39.58 -3.52
N GLY A 64 19.91 -38.61 -2.88
CA GLY A 64 19.67 -37.18 -3.12
C GLY A 64 19.93 -36.28 -1.91
N LEU A 65 19.81 -34.99 -2.11
CA LEU A 65 19.87 -33.99 -1.05
C LEU A 65 18.53 -33.97 -0.30
N SER A 66 18.55 -33.96 1.04
CA SER A 66 17.32 -33.93 1.84
C SER A 66 17.41 -32.99 3.04
N TRP A 67 16.34 -32.23 3.26
CA TRP A 67 16.10 -31.55 4.52
C TRP A 67 15.92 -32.57 5.63
N ILE A 68 16.58 -32.34 6.77
CA ILE A 68 16.30 -33.08 7.99
C ILE A 68 15.55 -32.11 8.91
N HIS A 69 14.26 -32.38 9.09
CA HIS A 69 13.35 -31.56 9.89
C HIS A 69 13.51 -31.86 11.40
N ILE A 70 13.31 -30.83 12.22
CA ILE A 70 13.51 -30.83 13.69
C ILE A 70 12.26 -31.34 14.45
N ALA A 71 11.23 -31.77 13.73
CA ALA A 71 10.00 -32.26 14.34
C ALA A 71 10.06 -33.76 14.69
N ASN A 72 10.91 -34.15 15.62
CA ASN A 72 10.91 -35.51 16.17
C ASN A 72 10.55 -35.51 17.67
N SER A 73 9.39 -36.08 17.98
CA SER A 73 8.96 -36.40 19.35
C SER A 73 9.51 -37.73 19.86
N ARG A 74 10.50 -38.32 19.17
CA ARG A 74 11.06 -39.63 19.54
C ARG A 74 11.85 -39.51 20.84
N GLN A 75 11.52 -40.35 21.81
CA GLN A 75 12.24 -40.42 23.08
C GLN A 75 13.71 -40.80 22.81
N GLY A 76 14.65 -39.95 23.26
CA GLY A 76 16.09 -40.12 23.00
C GLY A 76 16.61 -39.44 21.73
N ASP A 77 15.76 -38.76 20.96
CA ASP A 77 16.22 -37.81 19.95
C ASP A 77 16.81 -36.59 20.66
N PRO A 78 18.02 -36.14 20.32
CA PRO A 78 18.62 -34.96 20.94
C PRO A 78 17.66 -33.75 20.93
N LEU A 79 16.81 -33.59 19.89
CA LEU A 79 16.09 -32.34 19.60
C LEU A 79 14.60 -32.32 20.02
N ALA A 80 14.28 -32.58 21.29
CA ALA A 80 12.91 -32.64 21.85
C ALA A 80 12.12 -31.29 21.95
N ARG A 81 12.17 -30.41 20.94
CA ARG A 81 11.59 -29.04 20.99
C ARG A 81 10.07 -28.97 20.87
N GLU A 82 9.43 -29.91 20.18
CA GLU A 82 7.97 -29.94 20.07
C GLU A 82 7.32 -30.10 21.45
N THR A 83 7.93 -30.89 22.35
CA THR A 83 7.37 -31.11 23.70
C THR A 83 7.39 -29.84 24.54
N GLU A 84 8.44 -29.03 24.41
CA GLU A 84 8.55 -27.73 25.07
C GLU A 84 7.54 -26.74 24.50
N TRP A 85 7.43 -26.65 23.17
CA TRP A 85 6.39 -25.86 22.50
C TRP A 85 4.99 -26.25 22.99
N SER A 86 4.64 -27.54 22.86
CA SER A 86 3.34 -28.08 23.28
C SER A 86 3.02 -27.74 24.74
N ARG A 87 4.01 -27.82 25.63
CA ARG A 87 3.83 -27.44 27.04
C ARG A 87 3.61 -25.94 27.20
N ALA A 88 4.40 -25.11 26.53
CA ALA A 88 4.33 -23.65 26.63
C ALA A 88 3.00 -23.10 26.10
N VAL A 89 2.49 -23.64 24.99
CA VAL A 89 1.29 -23.14 24.31
C VAL A 89 0.04 -24.01 24.53
N GLY A 90 0.17 -25.05 25.35
CA GLY A 90 -0.94 -25.91 25.77
C GLY A 90 -1.52 -26.83 24.69
N ILE A 91 -0.84 -27.10 23.57
CA ILE A 91 -1.31 -28.08 22.56
C ILE A 91 -0.80 -29.49 22.86
N SER A 92 -1.47 -30.52 22.33
CA SER A 92 -1.02 -31.91 22.52
C SER A 92 0.32 -32.18 21.81
N PRO A 93 1.29 -32.87 22.44
CA PRO A 93 2.50 -33.30 21.75
C PRO A 93 2.20 -34.16 20.52
N GLY A 94 3.04 -34.03 19.48
CA GLY A 94 2.90 -34.73 18.21
C GLY A 94 1.94 -34.06 17.22
N PHE A 95 1.34 -32.92 17.59
CA PHE A 95 0.44 -32.19 16.71
C PHE A 95 1.20 -31.47 15.58
N VAL A 96 2.33 -30.86 15.91
CA VAL A 96 3.11 -30.10 14.92
C VAL A 96 3.93 -31.04 14.04
N SER A 97 4.54 -32.08 14.64
CA SER A 97 5.27 -33.09 13.87
C SER A 97 4.38 -33.85 12.88
N SER A 98 3.06 -33.92 13.14
CA SER A 98 2.08 -34.48 12.19
C SER A 98 2.07 -33.81 10.81
N HIS A 99 2.56 -32.56 10.69
CA HIS A 99 2.69 -31.87 9.41
C HIS A 99 3.61 -32.62 8.43
N HIS A 100 4.69 -33.22 8.92
CA HIS A 100 5.69 -33.90 8.09
C HIS A 100 5.34 -35.36 7.77
N TYR A 101 4.29 -35.89 8.40
CA TYR A 101 3.85 -37.27 8.18
C TYR A 101 2.68 -37.31 7.17
N ASN A 102 2.80 -38.17 6.17
CA ASN A 102 1.71 -38.41 5.21
C ASN A 102 0.59 -39.30 5.78
N THR A 103 0.86 -40.06 6.84
CA THR A 103 -0.08 -40.95 7.53
C THR A 103 -0.28 -40.47 8.98
N ASN A 104 -1.49 -40.63 9.54
CA ASN A 104 -1.87 -40.19 10.90
C ASN A 104 -1.69 -38.68 11.18
N ARG A 105 -1.90 -37.86 10.14
CA ARG A 105 -1.83 -36.40 10.24
C ARG A 105 -2.96 -35.84 11.10
N ARG A 106 -2.65 -34.85 11.94
CA ARG A 106 -3.64 -34.17 12.81
C ARG A 106 -4.12 -32.83 12.26
N LEU A 107 -3.29 -32.16 11.45
CA LEU A 107 -3.65 -30.93 10.76
C LEU A 107 -4.55 -31.20 9.53
N THR A 108 -5.59 -30.40 9.32
CA THR A 108 -6.52 -30.54 8.19
C THR A 108 -5.84 -30.27 6.84
N PHE A 109 -5.24 -29.09 6.63
CA PHE A 109 -4.77 -28.64 5.29
C PHE A 109 -3.26 -28.62 5.13
N LYS A 110 -2.71 -29.22 4.08
CA LYS A 110 -1.26 -29.11 3.83
C LYS A 110 -0.93 -27.71 3.35
N GLU A 111 0.33 -27.32 3.48
CA GLU A 111 0.80 -26.03 2.99
C GLU A 111 0.47 -25.80 1.51
N ARG A 112 0.70 -26.80 0.66
CA ARG A 112 0.33 -26.77 -0.78
C ARG A 112 -1.18 -26.62 -1.05
N ASP A 113 -2.01 -26.90 -0.07
CA ASP A 113 -3.45 -26.74 -0.19
C ASP A 113 -3.84 -25.25 0.03
N ILE A 114 -2.99 -24.48 0.73
CA ILE A 114 -3.21 -23.08 1.13
C ILE A 114 -2.37 -22.10 0.29
N PHE A 115 -1.16 -22.52 -0.12
CA PHE A 115 -0.27 -21.77 -1.00
C PHE A 115 0.07 -22.56 -2.25
N SER A 116 0.23 -21.85 -3.37
CA SER A 116 0.61 -22.41 -4.66
C SER A 116 1.96 -21.83 -5.08
N ASP A 117 3.05 -22.43 -4.59
CA ASP A 117 4.43 -21.96 -4.83
C ASP A 117 5.01 -22.44 -6.16
N GLN A 118 4.25 -23.23 -6.90
CA GLN A 118 4.63 -23.78 -8.17
C GLN A 118 4.01 -22.91 -9.24
N MET A 119 4.67 -21.83 -9.71
CA MET A 119 4.70 -21.25 -11.09
C MET A 119 5.43 -19.89 -11.13
N ASP A 120 5.83 -19.46 -12.33
CA ASP A 120 6.14 -18.05 -12.67
C ASP A 120 4.88 -17.13 -12.60
N GLN A 121 3.70 -17.69 -12.32
CA GLN A 121 2.42 -16.99 -12.14
C GLN A 121 1.92 -17.14 -10.69
N VAL A 122 1.34 -16.09 -10.14
CA VAL A 122 0.91 -16.06 -8.73
C VAL A 122 -0.38 -16.85 -8.57
N GLY A 123 -0.27 -18.07 -8.03
CA GLY A 123 -1.39 -18.93 -7.70
C GLY A 123 -1.91 -18.68 -6.27
N LEU A 124 -3.23 -18.70 -6.11
CA LEU A 124 -3.93 -18.75 -4.83
C LEU A 124 -4.17 -20.22 -4.46
N GLY A 125 -3.74 -20.69 -3.28
CA GLY A 125 -3.79 -22.12 -2.96
C GLY A 125 -5.22 -22.62 -2.76
N ARG A 126 -5.57 -23.78 -3.31
CA ARG A 126 -6.96 -24.27 -3.55
C ARG A 126 -7.96 -24.13 -2.40
N GLU A 127 -7.52 -24.36 -1.17
CA GLU A 127 -8.35 -24.40 0.03
C GLU A 127 -8.35 -23.06 0.81
N ALA A 128 -7.51 -22.10 0.42
CA ALA A 128 -7.52 -20.77 1.03
C ALA A 128 -8.85 -20.05 0.75
N ARG A 129 -9.28 -19.18 1.66
CA ARG A 129 -10.52 -18.41 1.54
C ARG A 129 -10.20 -16.93 1.53
N PHE A 130 -10.88 -16.19 0.66
CA PHE A 130 -10.64 -14.75 0.51
C PHE A 130 -11.93 -13.97 0.43
N LEU A 131 -11.91 -12.75 0.96
CA LEU A 131 -12.91 -11.72 0.70
C LEU A 131 -12.33 -10.71 -0.30
N GLN A 132 -13.06 -10.49 -1.38
CA GLN A 132 -12.71 -9.48 -2.36
C GLN A 132 -13.68 -8.30 -2.26
N LEU A 133 -13.14 -7.09 -2.16
CA LEU A 133 -13.81 -5.86 -2.53
C LEU A 133 -13.43 -5.53 -3.98
N ALA A 134 -14.42 -5.41 -4.84
CA ALA A 134 -14.24 -5.10 -6.26
C ALA A 134 -15.04 -3.85 -6.64
N PHE A 135 -14.37 -2.87 -7.23
CA PHE A 135 -14.96 -1.72 -7.90
C PHE A 135 -15.09 -2.02 -9.40
N VAL A 136 -16.32 -2.30 -9.84
CA VAL A 136 -16.69 -2.44 -11.26
C VAL A 136 -16.91 -1.03 -11.82
N VAL A 137 -15.83 -0.24 -11.78
CA VAL A 137 -15.79 1.13 -12.30
C VAL A 137 -14.33 1.58 -12.53
N GLU A 138 -14.08 2.25 -13.66
CA GLU A 138 -12.75 2.80 -14.01
C GLU A 138 -12.23 3.79 -12.96
N PRO A 139 -11.01 3.60 -12.39
CA PRO A 139 -10.38 4.53 -11.46
C PRO A 139 -10.29 5.94 -12.02
N ALA A 140 -10.80 6.90 -11.26
CA ALA A 140 -10.83 8.30 -11.65
C ALA A 140 -10.83 9.19 -10.40
N THR A 141 -10.18 10.36 -10.46
CA THR A 141 -10.03 11.27 -9.30
C THR A 141 -11.37 11.68 -8.69
N ASN A 142 -12.42 11.88 -9.51
CA ASN A 142 -13.76 12.22 -9.03
C ASN A 142 -14.43 11.11 -8.19
N THR A 143 -13.89 9.90 -8.20
CA THR A 143 -14.33 8.78 -7.34
C THR A 143 -13.26 8.33 -6.33
N ALA A 144 -12.05 8.90 -6.37
CA ALA A 144 -10.92 8.45 -5.56
C ALA A 144 -11.19 8.55 -4.05
N LEU A 145 -11.73 9.68 -3.57
CA LEU A 145 -12.15 9.82 -2.15
C LEU A 145 -13.16 8.76 -1.75
N LEU A 146 -14.19 8.56 -2.59
CA LEU A 146 -15.26 7.59 -2.32
C LEU A 146 -14.71 6.16 -2.24
N ARG A 147 -13.84 5.78 -3.19
CA ARG A 147 -13.17 4.47 -3.19
C ARG A 147 -12.30 4.27 -1.96
N ALA A 148 -11.46 5.25 -1.63
CA ALA A 148 -10.54 5.16 -0.50
C ALA A 148 -11.31 4.99 0.82
N VAL A 149 -12.39 5.74 1.02
CA VAL A 149 -13.23 5.62 2.23
C VAL A 149 -13.99 4.29 2.28
N ILE A 150 -14.47 3.78 1.15
CA ILE A 150 -15.14 2.47 1.08
C ILE A 150 -14.14 1.33 1.32
N ALA A 151 -12.95 1.43 0.73
CA ALA A 151 -11.86 0.48 0.90
C ALA A 151 -11.40 0.42 2.37
N ASP A 152 -11.15 1.56 3.00
CA ASP A 152 -10.82 1.63 4.43
C ASP A 152 -11.92 1.02 5.31
N ALA A 153 -13.19 1.33 5.02
CA ALA A 153 -14.33 0.75 5.74
C ALA A 153 -14.44 -0.78 5.55
N PHE A 154 -14.15 -1.29 4.35
CA PHE A 154 -14.10 -2.73 4.08
C PHE A 154 -13.01 -3.40 4.90
N MET A 155 -11.78 -2.87 4.82
CA MET A 155 -10.62 -3.43 5.51
C MET A 155 -10.79 -3.38 7.03
N GLU A 156 -11.32 -2.29 7.58
CA GLU A 156 -11.65 -2.18 9.00
C GLU A 156 -12.67 -3.24 9.43
N THR A 157 -13.75 -3.38 8.66
CA THR A 157 -14.85 -4.30 9.02
C THR A 157 -14.39 -5.76 8.98
N VAL A 158 -13.63 -6.14 7.94
CA VAL A 158 -13.07 -7.49 7.81
C VAL A 158 -12.06 -7.75 8.93
N THR A 159 -11.11 -6.84 9.15
CA THR A 159 -10.08 -6.99 10.19
C THR A 159 -10.70 -7.17 11.57
N LYS A 160 -11.71 -6.35 11.93
CA LYS A 160 -12.42 -6.50 13.21
C LYS A 160 -13.13 -7.84 13.34
N THR A 161 -13.82 -8.27 12.29
CA THR A 161 -14.52 -9.56 12.27
C THR A 161 -13.54 -10.73 12.43
N VAL A 162 -12.39 -10.67 11.76
CA VAL A 162 -11.35 -11.70 11.86
C VAL A 162 -10.68 -11.69 13.24
N ALA A 163 -10.32 -10.52 13.76
CA ALA A 163 -9.72 -10.38 15.10
C ALA A 163 -10.63 -10.95 16.19
N GLU A 164 -11.93 -10.64 16.14
CA GLU A 164 -12.93 -11.19 17.06
C GLU A 164 -12.99 -12.72 16.98
N ALA A 165 -12.94 -13.30 15.77
CA ALA A 165 -12.96 -14.74 15.58
C ALA A 165 -11.67 -15.42 16.08
N ILE A 166 -10.50 -14.83 15.82
CA ILE A 166 -9.22 -15.32 16.35
C ILE A 166 -9.25 -15.29 17.88
N GLN A 167 -9.67 -14.18 18.46
CA GLN A 167 -9.76 -14.03 19.91
C GLN A 167 -10.71 -15.07 20.53
N GLN A 168 -11.87 -15.30 19.91
CA GLN A 168 -12.80 -16.34 20.35
C GLN A 168 -12.16 -17.74 20.33
N GLN A 169 -11.42 -18.07 19.26
CA GLN A 169 -10.69 -19.34 19.18
C GLN A 169 -9.60 -19.43 20.26
N LEU A 170 -8.73 -18.42 20.37
CA LEU A 170 -7.63 -18.42 21.35
C LEU A 170 -8.12 -18.49 22.80
N HIS A 171 -9.29 -17.90 23.11
CA HIS A 171 -9.90 -17.95 24.45
C HIS A 171 -10.49 -19.32 24.82
N THR A 172 -10.57 -20.28 23.89
CA THR A 172 -11.08 -21.63 24.22
C THR A 172 -10.16 -22.39 25.18
N LYS A 173 -8.88 -22.01 25.25
CA LYS A 173 -7.87 -22.76 26.01
C LYS A 173 -6.65 -21.92 26.37
N GLN A 174 -6.16 -22.08 27.60
CA GLN A 174 -4.93 -21.43 28.07
C GLN A 174 -3.66 -22.05 27.46
N PRO A 175 -2.58 -21.28 27.29
CA PRO A 175 -2.50 -19.84 27.51
C PRO A 175 -3.14 -19.02 26.39
N ILE A 176 -3.55 -17.78 26.74
CA ILE A 176 -4.13 -16.78 25.84
C ILE A 176 -3.06 -15.75 25.49
N PHE A 177 -3.06 -15.27 24.25
CA PHE A 177 -2.22 -14.16 23.78
C PHE A 177 -2.91 -13.43 22.62
N GLY A 178 -2.72 -12.13 22.53
CA GLY A 178 -3.14 -11.27 21.42
C GLY A 178 -2.02 -10.92 20.46
N LYS A 179 -0.76 -11.20 20.83
CA LYS A 179 0.41 -10.94 20.00
C LYS A 179 1.36 -12.12 19.94
N VAL A 180 2.09 -12.22 18.83
CA VAL A 180 3.19 -13.19 18.66
C VAL A 180 4.45 -12.42 18.32
N ARG A 181 5.50 -12.54 19.14
CA ARG A 181 6.78 -11.89 18.95
C ARG A 181 7.83 -12.92 18.55
N TYR A 182 8.39 -12.76 17.37
CA TYR A 182 9.53 -13.55 16.92
C TYR A 182 10.81 -12.74 17.08
N VAL A 183 11.82 -13.35 17.69
CA VAL A 183 13.14 -12.74 17.92
C VAL A 183 14.19 -13.62 17.25
N PHE A 184 14.98 -13.06 16.35
CA PHE A 184 16.14 -13.72 15.73
C PHE A 184 17.41 -13.06 16.19
N GLU A 185 18.20 -13.80 16.96
CA GLU A 185 19.54 -13.41 17.36
C GLU A 185 20.54 -14.04 16.40
N PHE A 186 21.22 -13.22 15.62
CA PHE A 186 22.26 -13.66 14.71
C PHE A 186 23.59 -13.65 15.46
N GLY A 187 24.30 -14.77 15.43
CA GLY A 187 25.60 -14.84 16.06
C GLY A 187 26.54 -15.82 15.38
N HIS A 188 27.82 -15.49 15.46
CA HIS A 188 28.86 -16.34 14.94
C HIS A 188 28.81 -17.73 15.58
N ALA A 189 28.82 -18.77 14.74
CA ALA A 189 28.87 -20.16 15.18
C ALA A 189 30.02 -20.89 14.49
N GLN A 190 31.00 -21.32 15.29
CA GLN A 190 32.08 -22.19 14.82
C GLN A 190 31.60 -23.64 14.89
N LEU A 191 31.07 -24.14 13.78
CA LEU A 191 30.66 -25.53 13.65
C LEU A 191 31.72 -26.31 12.87
N SER A 192 31.88 -27.58 13.20
CA SER A 192 32.65 -28.52 12.38
C SER A 192 32.09 -28.61 10.94
N SER A 193 32.91 -29.05 9.98
CA SER A 193 32.53 -29.15 8.55
C SER A 193 31.35 -30.10 8.31
N GLN A 194 31.14 -31.05 9.22
CA GLN A 194 29.91 -31.81 9.40
C GLN A 194 29.49 -31.69 10.86
N PRO A 195 28.62 -30.72 11.20
CA PRO A 195 28.14 -30.49 12.56
C PRO A 195 27.67 -31.80 13.21
N THR A 196 28.16 -32.06 14.41
CA THR A 196 27.76 -33.19 15.24
C THR A 196 26.38 -32.96 15.86
N ASP A 197 25.70 -34.04 16.25
CA ASP A 197 24.43 -33.96 16.97
C ASP A 197 24.53 -33.08 18.24
N ALA A 198 25.69 -33.11 18.92
CA ALA A 198 25.95 -32.30 20.10
C ALA A 198 26.09 -30.79 19.79
N GLU A 199 26.78 -30.43 18.70
CA GLU A 199 26.87 -29.04 18.24
C GLU A 199 25.50 -28.48 17.87
N ILE A 200 24.67 -29.28 17.19
CA ILE A 200 23.31 -28.87 16.81
C ILE A 200 22.41 -28.77 18.03
N GLN A 201 22.56 -29.69 18.98
CA GLN A 201 21.85 -29.60 20.25
C GLN A 201 22.19 -28.33 21.02
N ALA A 202 23.46 -27.94 21.04
CA ALA A 202 23.89 -26.71 21.68
C ALA A 202 23.27 -25.46 21.05
N LEU A 203 23.14 -25.42 19.72
CA LEU A 203 22.42 -24.36 19.01
C LEU A 203 20.93 -24.37 19.35
N ALA A 204 20.29 -25.54 19.29
CA ALA A 204 18.86 -25.69 19.61
C ALA A 204 18.53 -25.32 21.06
N ASN A 205 19.46 -25.54 22.00
CA ASN A 205 19.35 -25.14 23.41
C ASN A 205 19.26 -23.64 23.65
N ARG A 206 19.50 -22.82 22.64
CA ARG A 206 19.33 -21.36 22.71
C ARG A 206 17.96 -20.90 22.24
N TYR A 207 17.13 -21.81 21.73
CA TYR A 207 15.77 -21.51 21.32
C TYR A 207 14.88 -21.58 22.55
N ASP A 208 13.92 -20.68 22.60
CA ASP A 208 13.03 -20.51 23.74
C ASP A 208 11.64 -20.11 23.27
N VAL A 209 10.64 -20.60 23.97
CA VAL A 209 9.23 -20.26 23.74
C VAL A 209 8.56 -20.00 25.07
N GLN A 210 8.01 -18.81 25.22
CA GLN A 210 7.39 -18.38 26.46
C GLN A 210 6.12 -17.59 26.14
N VAL A 211 5.10 -17.75 26.97
CA VAL A 211 3.93 -16.88 26.93
C VAL A 211 4.00 -15.96 28.13
N HIS A 212 4.11 -14.65 27.87
CA HIS A 212 4.24 -13.60 28.87
C HIS A 212 3.14 -12.58 28.71
N GLY A 213 2.23 -12.51 29.69
CA GLY A 213 1.07 -11.62 29.61
C GLY A 213 0.22 -11.94 28.39
N ASP A 214 0.15 -11.00 27.45
CA ASP A 214 -0.63 -11.11 26.21
C ASP A 214 0.22 -11.48 24.97
N GLU A 215 1.48 -11.89 25.18
CA GLU A 215 2.40 -12.18 24.08
C GLU A 215 2.95 -13.62 24.12
N LEU A 216 2.88 -14.31 22.99
CA LEU A 216 3.66 -15.50 22.70
C LEU A 216 5.02 -15.06 22.13
N VAL A 217 6.09 -15.27 22.87
CA VAL A 217 7.46 -14.92 22.46
C VAL A 217 8.18 -16.19 22.00
N VAL A 218 8.71 -16.16 20.78
CA VAL A 218 9.50 -17.24 20.19
C VAL A 218 10.88 -16.68 19.84
N THR A 219 11.90 -17.16 20.54
CA THR A 219 13.29 -16.71 20.37
C THR A 219 14.10 -17.77 19.63
N HIS A 220 14.80 -17.33 18.59
CA HIS A 220 15.60 -18.16 17.70
C HIS A 220 17.04 -17.67 17.68
N PHE A 221 17.98 -18.61 17.63
CA PHE A 221 19.37 -18.32 17.36
C PHE A 221 19.75 -18.70 15.93
N THR A 222 20.07 -17.70 15.10
CA THR A 222 20.51 -17.93 13.72
C THR A 222 22.04 -17.98 13.65
N PRO A 223 22.65 -19.16 13.43
CA PRO A 223 24.10 -19.24 13.29
C PRO A 223 24.53 -18.58 11.96
N VAL A 224 25.56 -17.73 12.00
CA VAL A 224 26.10 -17.04 10.82
C VAL A 224 27.61 -17.17 10.73
N ARG A 225 28.17 -16.96 9.53
CA ARG A 225 29.63 -16.81 9.33
C ARG A 225 30.03 -15.38 9.05
N SER A 226 29.19 -14.67 8.31
CA SER A 226 29.45 -13.31 7.83
C SER A 226 29.40 -12.27 8.94
N PRO A 227 30.37 -11.34 8.99
CA PRO A 227 30.32 -10.19 9.90
C PRO A 227 29.18 -9.23 9.55
N ASP A 228 28.62 -9.29 8.33
CA ASP A 228 27.46 -8.47 7.95
C ASP A 228 26.22 -8.81 8.79
N PHE A 229 26.11 -10.04 9.33
CA PHE A 229 25.00 -10.50 10.15
C PHE A 229 25.36 -10.75 11.63
N ASP A 230 26.63 -10.96 11.97
CA ASP A 230 27.02 -11.24 13.35
C ASP A 230 26.63 -10.11 14.31
N GLY A 231 25.97 -10.46 15.43
CA GLY A 231 25.44 -9.50 16.40
C GLY A 231 24.15 -8.79 15.98
N ARG A 232 23.60 -9.07 14.79
CA ARG A 232 22.27 -8.54 14.43
C ARG A 232 21.18 -9.18 15.27
N ARG A 233 20.14 -8.38 15.53
CA ARG A 233 18.92 -8.82 16.19
C ARG A 233 17.74 -8.30 15.40
N VAL A 234 16.89 -9.21 14.95
CA VAL A 234 15.66 -8.87 14.22
C VAL A 234 14.48 -9.28 15.06
N GLU A 235 13.57 -8.33 15.30
CA GLU A 235 12.31 -8.58 15.99
C GLU A 235 11.15 -8.29 15.05
N MET A 236 10.17 -9.18 15.07
CA MET A 236 8.90 -8.98 14.39
C MET A 236 7.78 -9.31 15.35
N VAL A 237 6.89 -8.34 15.56
CA VAL A 237 5.71 -8.52 16.40
C VAL A 237 4.50 -8.63 15.49
N ILE A 238 3.71 -9.66 15.67
CA ILE A 238 2.44 -9.91 15.00
C ILE A 238 1.34 -9.48 15.95
N ASP A 239 0.60 -8.45 15.59
CA ASP A 239 -0.57 -8.01 16.35
C ASP A 239 -1.83 -8.66 15.75
N LEU A 240 -2.40 -9.62 16.48
CA LEU A 240 -3.62 -10.34 16.07
C LEU A 240 -4.89 -9.57 16.44
N THR A 241 -4.78 -8.38 17.02
CA THR A 241 -5.92 -7.53 17.35
C THR A 241 -6.39 -6.71 16.15
N ALA A 242 -7.51 -6.01 16.33
CA ALA A 242 -8.04 -5.10 15.32
C ALA A 242 -7.46 -3.67 15.40
N ALA A 243 -6.36 -3.47 16.15
CA ALA A 243 -5.74 -2.16 16.28
C ALA A 243 -5.29 -1.63 14.90
N PRO A 244 -5.58 -0.34 14.60
CA PRO A 244 -5.09 0.26 13.37
C PRO A 244 -3.55 0.37 13.40
N PRO A 245 -2.85 0.14 12.28
CA PRO A 245 -1.41 0.34 12.22
C PRO A 245 -1.04 1.82 12.37
N THR A 246 0.06 2.08 13.07
CA THR A 246 0.70 3.40 13.15
C THR A 246 2.11 3.34 12.54
N PRO A 247 2.65 4.48 12.08
CA PRO A 247 4.03 4.54 11.60
C PRO A 247 5.05 4.06 12.65
N GLU A 248 4.90 4.45 13.92
CA GLU A 248 5.78 4.01 15.00
C GLU A 248 5.77 2.49 15.19
N CYS A 249 4.58 1.87 15.23
CA CYS A 249 4.46 0.42 15.29
C CYS A 249 5.15 -0.24 14.08
N SER A 250 5.01 0.35 12.90
CA SER A 250 5.56 -0.20 11.66
C SER A 250 7.10 -0.14 11.63
N GLU A 251 7.69 0.92 12.19
CA GLU A 251 9.14 1.08 12.40
C GLU A 251 9.68 0.15 13.49
N ALA A 252 8.89 -0.10 14.53
CA ALA A 252 9.21 -1.06 15.60
C ALA A 252 9.08 -2.54 15.18
N GLY A 253 8.86 -2.82 13.89
CA GLY A 253 8.73 -4.20 13.38
C GLY A 253 7.38 -4.86 13.69
N VAL A 254 6.36 -4.09 14.08
CA VAL A 254 5.00 -4.60 14.30
C VAL A 254 4.27 -4.74 12.96
N PHE A 255 3.67 -5.90 12.73
CA PHE A 255 2.75 -6.19 11.64
C PHE A 255 1.35 -6.31 12.21
N SER A 256 0.47 -5.41 11.78
CA SER A 256 -0.94 -5.42 12.15
C SER A 256 -1.71 -6.52 11.41
N LEU A 257 -2.81 -6.98 12.00
CA LEU A 257 -3.67 -7.98 11.37
C LEU A 257 -4.14 -7.55 9.97
N VAL A 258 -4.47 -6.28 9.76
CA VAL A 258 -4.92 -5.80 8.45
C VAL A 258 -3.84 -5.95 7.38
N GLU A 259 -2.56 -5.78 7.72
CA GLU A 259 -1.45 -6.00 6.78
C GLU A 259 -1.34 -7.48 6.41
N LEU A 260 -1.41 -8.37 7.40
CA LEU A 260 -1.27 -9.82 7.22
C LEU A 260 -2.42 -10.42 6.40
N LEU A 261 -3.62 -9.87 6.55
CA LEU A 261 -4.79 -10.31 5.78
C LEU A 261 -4.75 -9.79 4.34
N THR A 262 -4.04 -8.71 4.02
CA THR A 262 -4.12 -8.07 2.70
C THR A 262 -3.18 -8.73 1.69
N VAL A 263 -3.75 -9.62 0.87
CA VAL A 263 -3.01 -10.37 -0.16
C VAL A 263 -2.87 -9.58 -1.45
N TYR A 264 -3.83 -8.72 -1.81
CA TYR A 264 -3.71 -7.86 -2.99
C TYR A 264 -4.48 -6.55 -2.79
N GLN A 265 -3.96 -5.45 -3.33
CA GLN A 265 -4.58 -4.14 -3.29
C GLN A 265 -4.17 -3.29 -4.52
N ASP A 266 -5.18 -2.76 -5.22
CA ASP A 266 -5.10 -1.64 -6.15
C ASP A 266 -6.41 -0.82 -6.11
N SER A 267 -6.54 0.23 -6.94
CA SER A 267 -7.74 1.08 -7.00
C SER A 267 -9.03 0.43 -7.52
N ARG A 268 -8.98 -0.83 -7.99
CA ARG A 268 -10.16 -1.62 -8.38
C ARG A 268 -10.43 -2.78 -7.43
N THR A 269 -9.41 -3.41 -6.86
CA THR A 269 -9.53 -4.68 -6.15
C THR A 269 -8.74 -4.68 -4.86
N ILE A 270 -9.39 -5.06 -3.77
CA ILE A 270 -8.73 -5.47 -2.52
C ILE A 270 -9.10 -6.92 -2.25
N LEU A 271 -8.09 -7.76 -2.03
CA LEU A 271 -8.23 -9.17 -1.70
C LEU A 271 -7.66 -9.40 -0.31
N MET A 272 -8.52 -9.80 0.64
CA MET A 272 -8.13 -10.14 2.00
C MET A 272 -8.31 -11.63 2.25
N SER A 273 -7.32 -12.30 2.82
CA SER A 273 -7.46 -13.67 3.32
C SER A 273 -8.35 -13.71 4.56
N ILE A 274 -9.00 -14.85 4.81
CA ILE A 274 -9.79 -15.09 6.02
C ILE A 274 -9.55 -16.49 6.58
N PRO A 275 -9.70 -16.69 7.91
CA PRO A 275 -9.55 -18.02 8.52
C PRO A 275 -10.60 -19.04 8.13
N GLN A 276 -10.25 -20.32 8.23
CA GLN A 276 -11.14 -21.43 7.88
C GLN A 276 -12.30 -21.55 8.87
N PHE A 277 -12.06 -21.30 10.15
CA PHE A 277 -13.09 -21.30 11.18
C PHE A 277 -14.05 -20.10 11.11
N LEU A 278 -13.76 -19.07 10.30
CA LEU A 278 -14.62 -17.90 10.18
C LEU A 278 -15.77 -18.16 9.19
N GLN A 279 -17.01 -18.15 9.70
CA GLN A 279 -18.20 -18.13 8.85
C GLN A 279 -18.53 -16.69 8.46
N VAL A 280 -18.74 -16.44 7.16
CA VAL A 280 -18.99 -15.08 6.64
C VAL A 280 -20.33 -15.04 5.93
N ASP A 281 -21.27 -14.27 6.47
CA ASP A 281 -22.43 -13.79 5.73
C ASP A 281 -22.01 -12.56 4.92
N VAL A 282 -21.81 -12.76 3.61
CA VAL A 282 -21.39 -11.71 2.67
C VAL A 282 -22.41 -10.56 2.61
N GLN A 283 -23.71 -10.83 2.71
CA GLN A 283 -24.74 -9.78 2.67
C GLN A 283 -24.75 -8.95 3.95
N GLN A 284 -24.57 -9.59 5.10
CA GLN A 284 -24.40 -8.86 6.37
C GLN A 284 -23.11 -8.04 6.35
N LEU A 285 -22.00 -8.60 5.87
CA LEU A 285 -20.73 -7.90 5.74
C LEU A 285 -20.87 -6.67 4.84
N GLN A 286 -21.46 -6.84 3.64
CA GLN A 286 -21.69 -5.73 2.71
C GLN A 286 -22.49 -4.59 3.36
N ARG A 287 -23.54 -4.91 4.13
CA ARG A 287 -24.33 -3.91 4.88
C ARG A 287 -23.50 -3.19 5.94
N LYS A 288 -22.65 -3.92 6.70
CA LYS A 288 -21.73 -3.32 7.68
C LYS A 288 -20.75 -2.36 7.01
N VAL A 289 -20.16 -2.78 5.89
CA VAL A 289 -19.20 -1.97 5.10
C VAL A 289 -19.89 -0.71 4.56
N GLN A 290 -21.07 -0.85 3.95
CA GLN A 290 -21.85 0.30 3.45
C GLN A 290 -22.17 1.30 4.56
N SER A 291 -22.66 0.82 5.72
CA SER A 291 -22.98 1.67 6.87
C SER A 291 -21.75 2.40 7.39
N LYS A 292 -20.62 1.69 7.51
CA LYS A 292 -19.36 2.26 7.96
C LYS A 292 -18.80 3.29 6.97
N ALA A 293 -18.84 2.99 5.67
CA ALA A 293 -18.46 3.93 4.62
C ALA A 293 -19.34 5.18 4.64
N ALA A 294 -20.66 5.04 4.79
CA ALA A 294 -21.57 6.17 4.93
C ALA A 294 -21.21 7.04 6.15
N HIS A 295 -20.90 6.42 7.29
CA HIS A 295 -20.46 7.14 8.48
C HIS A 295 -19.14 7.90 8.24
N ASN A 296 -18.15 7.26 7.61
CA ASN A 296 -16.86 7.88 7.34
C ASN A 296 -16.99 9.01 6.29
N LEU A 297 -17.79 8.85 5.25
CA LEU A 297 -18.06 9.88 4.24
C LEU A 297 -18.69 11.16 4.83
N ARG A 298 -19.53 11.02 5.87
CA ARG A 298 -20.08 12.18 6.59
C ARG A 298 -19.00 13.03 7.26
N LYS A 299 -17.89 12.43 7.71
CA LYS A 299 -16.76 13.17 8.29
C LYS A 299 -16.10 14.10 7.26
N PHE A 300 -16.17 13.73 5.98
CA PHE A 300 -15.74 14.56 4.85
C PHE A 300 -16.86 15.44 4.28
N ASN A 301 -17.99 15.54 5.00
CA ASN A 301 -19.20 16.23 4.59
C ASN A 301 -19.74 15.77 3.23
N VAL A 302 -19.51 14.52 2.83
CA VAL A 302 -20.02 13.99 1.56
C VAL A 302 -21.44 13.49 1.75
N LYS A 303 -22.39 14.06 0.99
CA LYS A 303 -23.77 13.60 0.98
C LYS A 303 -23.93 12.43 0.01
N VAL A 304 -24.56 11.36 0.49
CA VAL A 304 -24.78 10.12 -0.27
C VAL A 304 -26.26 9.81 -0.52
N THR A 305 -27.17 10.67 -0.05
CA THR A 305 -28.62 10.52 -0.27
C THR A 305 -29.20 11.74 -1.00
N ALA A 306 -30.12 11.51 -1.92
CA ALA A 306 -30.73 12.55 -2.75
C ALA A 306 -32.26 12.55 -2.62
N PRO A 307 -32.92 13.72 -2.51
CA PRO A 307 -34.35 13.81 -2.74
C PRO A 307 -34.71 13.32 -4.15
N GLU A 308 -35.79 12.57 -4.29
CA GLU A 308 -36.24 12.03 -5.57
C GLU A 308 -36.43 13.14 -6.62
N GLU A 309 -37.02 14.26 -6.24
CA GLU A 309 -37.22 15.43 -7.11
C GLU A 309 -35.90 15.97 -7.70
N LYS A 310 -34.82 15.92 -6.92
CA LYS A 310 -33.49 16.33 -7.40
C LYS A 310 -32.96 15.38 -8.47
N LEU A 311 -33.30 14.09 -8.39
CA LEU A 311 -32.93 13.10 -9.40
C LEU A 311 -33.87 13.15 -10.63
N LYS A 312 -35.17 13.47 -10.45
CA LYS A 312 -36.11 13.75 -11.54
C LYS A 312 -35.61 14.86 -12.45
N ASN A 313 -35.10 15.93 -11.85
CA ASN A 313 -34.52 17.04 -12.60
C ASN A 313 -33.28 16.66 -13.43
N GLN A 314 -32.68 15.47 -13.22
CA GLN A 314 -31.54 14.97 -13.99
C GLN A 314 -31.93 14.14 -15.22
N ILE A 315 -33.21 13.83 -15.44
CA ILE A 315 -33.65 12.97 -16.56
C ILE A 315 -33.95 13.79 -17.81
N ARG A 316 -33.71 13.20 -18.99
CA ARG A 316 -34.15 13.74 -20.29
C ARG A 316 -35.67 13.96 -20.32
N PRO A 317 -36.17 15.15 -20.70
CA PRO A 317 -37.61 15.41 -20.84
C PRO A 317 -38.33 14.45 -21.80
N GLU A 318 -37.58 13.89 -22.76
CA GLU A 318 -38.07 13.03 -23.83
C GLU A 318 -38.42 11.60 -23.38
N HIS A 319 -38.05 11.21 -22.15
CA HIS A 319 -38.29 9.87 -21.63
C HIS A 319 -39.31 9.93 -20.49
N TYR A 320 -40.54 9.48 -20.74
CA TYR A 320 -41.50 9.27 -19.65
C TYR A 320 -41.01 8.11 -18.78
N VAL A 321 -40.57 8.43 -17.56
CA VAL A 321 -40.13 7.45 -16.57
C VAL A 321 -41.13 7.41 -15.42
N ASP A 322 -41.71 6.24 -15.19
CA ASP A 322 -42.56 6.00 -14.03
C ASP A 322 -41.70 5.69 -12.79
N TRP A 323 -41.34 6.74 -12.06
CA TRP A 323 -40.52 6.66 -10.84
C TRP A 323 -41.10 5.78 -9.75
N SER A 324 -42.42 5.60 -9.71
CA SER A 324 -43.10 4.77 -8.71
C SER A 324 -42.82 3.28 -8.89
N LYS A 325 -42.43 2.86 -10.11
CA LYS A 325 -42.15 1.47 -10.47
C LYS A 325 -40.66 1.12 -10.42
N LEU A 326 -39.79 2.10 -10.18
CA LEU A 326 -38.35 1.86 -10.10
C LEU A 326 -38.00 1.20 -8.76
N PRO A 327 -37.15 0.16 -8.75
CA PRO A 327 -36.68 -0.48 -7.52
C PRO A 327 -35.61 0.39 -6.82
N LEU A 328 -35.99 1.61 -6.42
CA LEU A 328 -35.08 2.58 -5.80
C LEU A 328 -34.74 2.15 -4.38
N MET A 329 -33.45 2.23 -4.06
CA MET A 329 -32.98 2.06 -2.69
C MET A 329 -33.21 3.36 -1.92
N ARG A 330 -33.91 3.29 -0.79
CA ARG A 330 -34.35 4.49 -0.05
C ARG A 330 -33.87 4.51 1.39
N GLN A 331 -33.52 5.69 1.87
CA GLN A 331 -33.32 6.02 3.27
C GLN A 331 -34.33 7.10 3.66
N GLY A 332 -35.46 6.68 4.24
CA GLY A 332 -36.62 7.56 4.44
C GLY A 332 -37.23 7.97 3.10
N GLN A 333 -37.43 9.28 2.89
CA GLN A 333 -37.96 9.83 1.63
C GLN A 333 -36.89 10.01 0.54
N ASN A 334 -35.61 9.89 0.89
CA ASN A 334 -34.50 10.11 -0.03
C ASN A 334 -34.04 8.80 -0.68
N VAL A 335 -33.55 8.90 -1.92
CA VAL A 335 -32.84 7.82 -2.62
C VAL A 335 -31.42 7.71 -2.05
N ASP A 336 -31.00 6.51 -1.68
CA ASP A 336 -29.66 6.21 -1.18
C ASP A 336 -28.73 5.84 -2.34
N LEU A 337 -27.90 6.79 -2.76
CA LEU A 337 -27.00 6.60 -3.90
C LEU A 337 -25.79 5.74 -3.55
N LEU A 338 -25.39 5.68 -2.27
CA LEU A 338 -24.36 4.74 -1.85
C LEU A 338 -24.89 3.32 -1.90
N ALA A 339 -26.14 3.08 -1.49
CA ALA A 339 -26.79 1.78 -1.66
C ALA A 339 -26.81 1.36 -3.13
N HIS A 340 -27.18 2.27 -4.05
CA HIS A 340 -27.10 2.01 -5.49
C HIS A 340 -25.67 1.68 -5.95
N ALA A 341 -24.65 2.40 -5.47
CA ALA A 341 -23.27 2.07 -5.77
C ALA A 341 -22.88 0.64 -5.30
N PHE A 342 -23.30 0.23 -4.10
CA PHE A 342 -23.11 -1.14 -3.57
C PHE A 342 -23.94 -2.22 -4.27
N ALA A 343 -25.01 -1.83 -4.97
CA ALA A 343 -25.82 -2.76 -5.73
C ALA A 343 -25.31 -2.96 -7.16
N GLU A 344 -24.68 -1.93 -7.73
CA GLU A 344 -24.47 -1.84 -9.18
C GLU A 344 -22.99 -1.75 -9.58
N GLN A 345 -22.11 -1.30 -8.68
CA GLN A 345 -20.71 -0.98 -9.01
C GLN A 345 -19.67 -1.48 -8.00
N ILE A 346 -20.09 -1.83 -6.79
CA ILE A 346 -19.20 -2.29 -5.71
C ILE A 346 -19.66 -3.66 -5.28
N HIS A 347 -18.76 -4.63 -5.33
CA HIS A 347 -19.06 -6.01 -4.96
C HIS A 347 -18.17 -6.43 -3.80
N VAL A 348 -18.80 -6.93 -2.74
CA VAL A 348 -18.12 -7.72 -1.70
C VAL A 348 -18.44 -9.18 -1.99
N ARG A 349 -17.42 -10.02 -2.12
CA ARG A 349 -17.61 -11.44 -2.48
C ARG A 349 -16.67 -12.34 -1.69
N LEU A 350 -17.15 -13.55 -1.42
CA LEU A 350 -16.36 -14.64 -0.89
C LEU A 350 -15.83 -15.48 -2.07
N ILE A 351 -14.52 -15.64 -2.11
CA ILE A 351 -13.83 -16.62 -2.97
C ILE A 351 -13.52 -17.81 -2.07
N ASP A 352 -14.39 -18.81 -2.14
CA ASP A 352 -14.39 -19.93 -1.20
C ASP A 352 -13.49 -21.08 -1.66
N LYS A 353 -13.35 -22.09 -0.79
CA LYS A 353 -12.62 -23.34 -1.05
C LYS A 353 -13.00 -23.93 -2.41
N GLY A 354 -12.00 -24.27 -3.23
CA GLY A 354 -12.19 -24.94 -4.52
C GLY A 354 -12.87 -24.11 -5.63
N SER A 355 -13.24 -22.84 -5.38
CA SER A 355 -13.78 -21.95 -6.42
C SER A 355 -12.69 -21.52 -7.43
N LEU A 356 -13.08 -21.16 -8.66
CA LEU A 356 -12.17 -20.61 -9.69
C LEU A 356 -10.97 -21.51 -10.06
N LEU A 357 -11.08 -22.84 -9.88
CA LEU A 357 -10.02 -23.77 -10.29
C LEU A 357 -9.94 -23.88 -11.81
N ARG A 358 -8.72 -23.74 -12.33
CA ARG A 358 -8.38 -24.06 -13.71
C ARG A 358 -7.36 -25.18 -13.76
N GLN A 359 -7.53 -26.10 -14.71
CA GLN A 359 -6.49 -27.05 -15.04
C GLN A 359 -5.42 -26.38 -15.90
N VAL A 360 -4.20 -26.38 -15.40
CA VAL A 360 -3.02 -25.89 -16.10
C VAL A 360 -2.00 -27.02 -16.23
N ASN A 361 -1.29 -27.05 -17.36
CA ASN A 361 -0.19 -27.98 -17.57
C ASN A 361 1.09 -27.31 -17.07
N ILE A 362 1.80 -28.00 -16.18
CA ILE A 362 3.05 -27.55 -15.57
C ILE A 362 4.13 -28.55 -15.90
N LYS A 363 5.37 -28.10 -16.02
CA LYS A 363 6.50 -29.03 -16.10
C LYS A 363 6.97 -29.35 -14.70
N ASP A 364 7.12 -30.62 -14.38
CA ASP A 364 7.75 -31.05 -13.13
C ASP A 364 9.28 -30.88 -13.19
N ASP A 365 9.97 -31.23 -12.10
CA ASP A 365 11.43 -31.12 -11.97
C ASP A 365 12.21 -32.00 -12.99
N LYS A 366 11.50 -32.91 -13.67
CA LYS A 366 12.02 -33.79 -14.73
C LYS A 366 11.61 -33.32 -16.12
N GLY A 367 10.92 -32.18 -16.22
CA GLY A 367 10.43 -31.60 -17.48
C GLY A 367 9.19 -32.28 -18.05
N GLN A 368 8.52 -33.16 -17.30
CA GLN A 368 7.30 -33.85 -17.73
C GLN A 368 6.06 -32.98 -17.47
N ASP A 369 5.11 -33.02 -18.40
CA ASP A 369 3.84 -32.32 -18.25
C ASP A 369 2.99 -32.99 -17.16
N ARG A 370 2.65 -32.21 -16.14
CA ARG A 370 1.75 -32.57 -15.05
C ARG A 370 0.57 -31.61 -15.07
N ARG A 371 -0.65 -32.15 -14.93
CA ARG A 371 -1.84 -31.32 -14.72
C ARG A 371 -1.95 -30.94 -13.26
N MET A 372 -2.24 -29.68 -13.01
CA MET A 372 -2.51 -29.15 -11.67
C MET A 372 -3.73 -28.24 -11.72
N ASP A 373 -4.59 -28.35 -10.70
CA ASP A 373 -5.69 -27.41 -10.49
C ASP A 373 -5.14 -26.18 -9.75
N VAL A 374 -5.26 -25.01 -10.37
CA VAL A 374 -4.72 -23.76 -9.84
C VAL A 374 -5.76 -22.67 -9.89
N ARG A 375 -5.76 -21.78 -8.90
CA ARG A 375 -6.54 -20.55 -8.91
C ARG A 375 -5.59 -19.41 -9.21
N LEU A 376 -5.79 -18.71 -10.32
CA LEU A 376 -4.88 -17.63 -10.71
C LEU A 376 -5.33 -16.33 -10.05
N LEU A 377 -4.40 -15.59 -9.44
CA LEU A 377 -4.70 -14.25 -8.92
C LEU A 377 -5.25 -13.34 -10.02
N THR A 378 -4.77 -13.50 -11.27
CA THR A 378 -5.24 -12.76 -12.45
C THR A 378 -6.74 -12.90 -12.69
N ASP A 379 -7.32 -14.08 -12.44
CA ASP A 379 -8.75 -14.30 -12.62
C ASP A 379 -9.58 -13.49 -11.61
N VAL A 380 -9.03 -13.30 -10.41
CA VAL A 380 -9.68 -12.52 -9.35
C VAL A 380 -9.58 -11.03 -9.63
N ILE A 381 -8.38 -10.54 -9.97
CA ILE A 381 -8.14 -9.10 -10.17
C ILE A 381 -8.70 -8.57 -11.49
N ASN A 382 -8.82 -9.41 -12.53
CA ASN A 382 -9.40 -9.02 -13.81
C ASN A 382 -10.93 -9.12 -13.83
N TRP A 383 -11.53 -9.86 -12.89
CA TRP A 383 -12.99 -10.01 -12.82
C TRP A 383 -13.76 -8.67 -12.90
N PRO A 384 -13.39 -7.57 -12.21
CA PRO A 384 -14.08 -6.30 -12.35
C PRO A 384 -14.02 -5.72 -13.77
N ILE A 385 -12.89 -5.92 -14.48
CA ILE A 385 -12.71 -5.47 -15.87
C ILE A 385 -13.61 -6.29 -16.81
N GLU A 386 -13.66 -7.60 -16.61
CA GLU A 386 -14.56 -8.48 -17.36
C GLU A 386 -16.03 -8.09 -17.15
N GLN A 387 -16.42 -7.72 -15.93
CA GLN A 387 -17.78 -7.23 -15.67
C GLN A 387 -18.08 -5.90 -16.35
N LEU A 388 -17.10 -5.01 -16.48
CA LEU A 388 -17.28 -3.74 -17.18
C LEU A 388 -17.58 -3.96 -18.67
N GLN A 389 -16.98 -4.97 -19.30
CA GLN A 389 -17.17 -5.29 -20.72
C GLN A 389 -18.59 -5.73 -21.05
N THR A 390 -19.37 -6.23 -20.09
CA THR A 390 -20.75 -6.66 -20.32
C THR A 390 -21.77 -5.51 -20.21
N LYS A 391 -21.32 -4.30 -19.84
CA LYS A 391 -22.21 -3.16 -19.56
C LYS A 391 -22.51 -2.36 -20.82
N SER A 392 -23.69 -1.75 -20.84
CA SER A 392 -24.20 -1.09 -22.05
C SER A 392 -24.05 0.43 -22.03
N ARG A 393 -24.20 1.06 -20.86
CA ARG A 393 -24.11 2.53 -20.71
C ARG A 393 -22.67 2.92 -20.38
N HIS A 394 -22.28 4.14 -20.73
CA HIS A 394 -20.96 4.69 -20.41
C HIS A 394 -21.10 5.96 -19.58
N CYS A 395 -20.32 6.04 -18.51
CA CYS A 395 -20.34 7.18 -17.62
C CYS A 395 -19.59 8.34 -18.26
N ARG A 396 -20.27 9.48 -18.42
CA ARG A 396 -19.70 10.71 -18.98
C ARG A 396 -18.58 11.32 -18.14
N LEU A 397 -18.47 11.00 -16.84
CA LEU A 397 -17.48 11.60 -15.95
C LEU A 397 -16.20 10.80 -15.83
N CYS A 398 -16.30 9.49 -15.61
CA CYS A 398 -15.15 8.62 -15.45
C CYS A 398 -14.89 7.71 -16.67
N GLY A 399 -15.70 7.81 -17.73
CA GLY A 399 -15.60 6.95 -18.92
C GLY A 399 -16.08 5.51 -18.70
N SER A 400 -16.23 5.07 -17.46
CA SER A 400 -16.57 3.68 -17.11
C SER A 400 -17.87 3.21 -17.72
N ALA A 401 -17.86 2.02 -18.32
CA ALA A 401 -19.08 1.30 -18.64
C ALA A 401 -19.85 0.94 -17.35
N PHE A 402 -21.19 0.94 -17.39
CA PHE A 402 -22.05 0.62 -16.25
C PHE A 402 -23.47 0.28 -16.70
N ASP A 403 -24.24 -0.35 -15.82
CA ASP A 403 -25.71 -0.41 -15.90
C ASP A 403 -26.27 0.11 -14.59
N SER A 404 -27.48 0.66 -14.60
CA SER A 404 -28.11 1.20 -13.40
C SER A 404 -29.63 1.14 -13.49
N VAL A 405 -30.30 0.86 -12.37
CA VAL A 405 -31.76 1.01 -12.28
C VAL A 405 -32.16 2.48 -12.25
N LEU A 406 -31.22 3.37 -11.94
CA LEU A 406 -31.43 4.80 -12.05
C LEU A 406 -31.56 5.16 -13.54
N PRO A 407 -32.61 5.89 -13.92
CA PRO A 407 -32.87 6.25 -15.31
C PRO A 407 -31.72 7.02 -15.93
N ALA A 408 -31.61 6.96 -17.26
CA ALA A 408 -30.58 7.69 -17.97
C ALA A 408 -30.69 9.19 -17.67
N GLY A 409 -29.62 9.72 -17.07
CA GLY A 409 -29.57 11.14 -16.74
C GLY A 409 -28.90 11.91 -17.87
N GLU A 410 -29.52 12.99 -18.35
CA GLU A 410 -28.79 13.99 -19.12
C GLU A 410 -28.58 15.20 -18.22
N MET A 411 -27.37 15.72 -18.25
CA MET A 411 -27.05 16.91 -17.50
C MET A 411 -27.71 18.09 -18.21
N ALA A 412 -28.97 18.40 -17.85
CA ALA A 412 -29.67 19.59 -18.31
C ALA A 412 -29.00 20.81 -17.65
N ILE A 413 -27.93 21.30 -18.29
CA ILE A 413 -27.12 22.43 -17.82
C ILE A 413 -27.94 23.74 -17.81
N ARG A 414 -29.03 23.81 -18.57
CA ARG A 414 -29.71 25.07 -18.90
C ARG A 414 -30.97 25.41 -18.11
N SER A 415 -31.35 24.63 -17.08
CA SER A 415 -32.55 24.96 -16.29
C SER A 415 -32.53 24.36 -14.88
N GLY A 416 -31.88 25.05 -13.95
CA GLY A 416 -32.40 25.27 -12.59
C GLY A 416 -32.58 24.10 -11.60
N GLY A 417 -32.03 22.89 -11.79
CA GLY A 417 -32.19 21.88 -10.72
C GLY A 417 -31.52 20.51 -10.81
N ALA A 418 -30.88 20.15 -11.94
CA ALA A 418 -30.35 18.80 -12.16
C ALA A 418 -29.05 18.51 -11.38
N VAL A 419 -28.09 19.42 -11.47
CA VAL A 419 -26.81 19.35 -10.77
C VAL A 419 -26.84 20.39 -9.63
N SER A 420 -25.88 20.39 -8.70
CA SER A 420 -25.72 21.59 -7.86
C SER A 420 -25.73 22.81 -8.78
N ALA A 421 -26.45 23.88 -8.45
CA ALA A 421 -26.55 25.09 -9.28
C ALA A 421 -25.18 25.61 -9.74
N ASP A 422 -24.13 25.25 -8.99
CA ASP A 422 -22.74 25.63 -9.22
C ASP A 422 -21.91 24.50 -9.85
N PHE A 423 -22.44 23.67 -10.75
CA PHE A 423 -21.59 22.73 -11.48
C PHE A 423 -20.93 23.44 -12.66
N THR A 424 -19.64 23.75 -12.56
CA THR A 424 -18.90 24.62 -13.50
C THR A 424 -18.18 23.87 -14.63
N ASP A 425 -18.16 22.54 -14.62
CA ASP A 425 -17.41 21.70 -15.57
C ASP A 425 -18.18 21.34 -16.85
N THR A 426 -19.24 22.07 -17.15
CA THR A 426 -20.25 21.70 -18.15
C THR A 426 -19.75 21.74 -19.60
N GLU A 427 -18.65 22.46 -19.84
CA GLU A 427 -18.04 22.70 -21.15
C GLU A 427 -17.13 21.57 -21.67
N HIS A 428 -16.74 20.64 -20.80
CA HIS A 428 -15.81 19.55 -21.15
C HIS A 428 -16.39 18.16 -20.98
N ILE A 429 -17.68 18.08 -20.65
CA ILE A 429 -18.41 16.83 -20.58
C ILE A 429 -19.41 16.85 -21.71
N SER A 430 -19.43 15.81 -22.55
CA SER A 430 -20.33 15.72 -23.71
C SER A 430 -21.77 16.07 -23.32
N PHE A 431 -22.48 16.78 -24.20
CA PHE A 431 -23.90 17.10 -23.98
C PHE A 431 -24.77 15.84 -23.87
N THR A 432 -24.26 14.70 -24.35
CA THR A 432 -24.89 13.38 -24.35
C THR A 432 -24.16 12.41 -23.42
N GLY A 433 -24.87 11.47 -22.80
CA GLY A 433 -24.28 10.41 -21.98
C GLY A 433 -24.69 10.47 -20.51
N ASP A 434 -24.47 9.35 -19.82
CA ASP A 434 -25.11 9.03 -18.54
C ASP A 434 -24.15 9.13 -17.35
N ILE A 435 -24.66 9.10 -16.12
CA ILE A 435 -23.86 9.21 -14.91
C ILE A 435 -24.04 7.95 -14.06
N CYS A 436 -22.94 7.24 -13.81
CA CYS A 436 -22.94 6.06 -12.95
C CYS A 436 -23.18 6.43 -11.48
N PRO A 437 -23.74 5.53 -10.65
CA PRO A 437 -24.07 5.80 -9.25
C PRO A 437 -22.97 6.49 -8.42
N MET A 438 -21.71 6.01 -8.49
CA MET A 438 -20.59 6.63 -7.78
C MET A 438 -20.33 8.07 -8.25
N CYS A 439 -20.41 8.31 -9.55
CA CYS A 439 -20.28 9.64 -10.13
C CYS A 439 -21.49 10.54 -9.81
N ARG A 440 -22.68 9.99 -9.53
CA ARG A 440 -23.85 10.77 -9.08
C ARG A 440 -23.65 11.30 -7.65
N ILE A 441 -23.02 10.52 -6.77
CA ILE A 441 -22.59 11.01 -5.46
C ILE A 441 -21.64 12.20 -5.66
N TYR A 442 -20.72 12.13 -6.61
CA TYR A 442 -19.84 13.26 -6.89
C TYR A 442 -20.61 14.51 -7.39
N THR A 443 -21.53 14.38 -8.36
CA THR A 443 -22.22 15.53 -8.99
C THR A 443 -23.30 16.19 -8.14
N MET A 444 -23.92 15.46 -7.22
CA MET A 444 -24.98 15.99 -6.36
C MET A 444 -24.47 16.91 -5.25
N ASN A 445 -23.19 16.79 -4.89
CA ASN A 445 -22.52 17.60 -3.89
C ASN A 445 -22.11 18.96 -4.51
N SER A 446 -22.05 20.01 -3.69
CA SER A 446 -21.80 21.38 -4.17
C SER A 446 -20.40 21.88 -3.81
N HIS A 447 -19.87 22.80 -4.62
CA HIS A 447 -18.67 23.56 -4.26
C HIS A 447 -18.99 24.91 -3.61
N GLN A 448 -20.23 25.39 -3.71
CA GLN A 448 -20.73 26.55 -3.01
C GLN A 448 -21.78 26.10 -1.99
N PHE A 449 -21.58 26.47 -0.74
CA PHE A 449 -22.48 26.18 0.36
C PHE A 449 -22.41 27.34 1.35
N THR A 450 -23.53 27.67 1.96
CA THR A 450 -23.55 28.57 3.11
C THR A 450 -23.13 27.81 4.37
N LYS A 451 -22.61 28.54 5.36
CA LYS A 451 -22.28 27.98 6.67
C LYS A 451 -23.49 27.28 7.31
N MET A 452 -24.69 27.82 7.11
CA MET A 452 -25.94 27.26 7.62
C MET A 452 -26.32 25.94 6.93
N GLU A 453 -26.23 25.86 5.60
CA GLU A 453 -26.49 24.61 4.87
C GLU A 453 -25.49 23.51 5.23
N HIS A 454 -24.25 23.91 5.52
CA HIS A 454 -23.21 23.02 6.00
C HIS A 454 -23.49 22.50 7.41
N GLU A 455 -23.79 23.39 8.36
CA GLU A 455 -24.11 23.03 9.75
C GLU A 455 -25.38 22.16 9.86
N GLN A 456 -26.34 22.36 8.96
CA GLN A 456 -27.57 21.57 8.88
C GLN A 456 -27.41 20.25 8.11
N GLY A 457 -26.26 20.01 7.47
CA GLY A 457 -26.02 18.83 6.62
C GLY A 457 -26.95 18.75 5.40
N SER A 458 -27.56 19.87 5.00
CA SER A 458 -28.54 19.90 3.91
C SER A 458 -27.87 19.75 2.54
N ILE A 459 -26.59 20.14 2.43
CA ILE A 459 -25.72 20.00 1.25
C ILE A 459 -24.40 19.34 1.67
N GLY A 460 -23.83 18.48 0.82
CA GLY A 460 -22.48 17.96 1.02
C GLY A 460 -21.42 18.60 0.12
N MET A 461 -20.16 18.41 0.48
CA MET A 461 -18.99 19.11 -0.06
C MET A 461 -18.36 18.40 -1.25
N ARG A 462 -18.45 19.03 -2.42
CA ARG A 462 -17.71 18.61 -3.62
C ARG A 462 -16.26 19.11 -3.63
N LYS A 463 -15.95 20.18 -2.88
CA LYS A 463 -14.57 20.69 -2.72
C LYS A 463 -13.62 19.63 -2.16
N SER A 464 -14.13 18.63 -1.44
CA SER A 464 -13.34 17.50 -0.94
C SER A 464 -12.67 16.66 -2.04
N TYR A 465 -13.06 16.84 -3.30
CA TYR A 465 -12.57 16.09 -4.46
C TYR A 465 -11.67 16.90 -5.42
N ARG A 466 -11.43 18.20 -5.18
CA ARG A 466 -10.82 19.11 -6.18
C ARG A 466 -10.01 20.27 -5.61
N GLY A 467 -9.11 20.82 -6.43
CA GLY A 467 -8.31 22.02 -6.17
C GLY A 467 -7.15 21.75 -5.23
N ALA A 468 -7.43 21.15 -4.08
CA ALA A 468 -6.43 20.66 -3.15
C ALA A 468 -6.91 19.30 -2.65
N PHE A 469 -6.35 18.25 -3.23
CA PHE A 469 -6.69 16.86 -2.92
C PHE A 469 -5.43 16.00 -3.01
N ALA A 470 -5.22 15.13 -2.04
CA ALA A 470 -4.16 14.14 -2.10
C ALA A 470 -4.66 12.82 -1.54
N VAL A 471 -4.50 11.77 -2.33
CA VAL A 471 -4.62 10.39 -1.87
C VAL A 471 -3.36 9.65 -2.24
N LEU A 472 -2.70 9.07 -1.24
CA LEU A 472 -1.60 8.11 -1.40
C LEU A 472 -2.05 6.82 -0.75
N MET A 473 -2.11 5.73 -1.51
CA MET A 473 -2.54 4.43 -1.03
C MET A 473 -1.52 3.34 -1.40
N PRO A 474 -1.39 2.28 -0.59
CA PRO A 474 -0.54 1.14 -0.92
C PRO A 474 -1.00 0.50 -2.23
N SER A 475 -0.02 0.04 -3.03
CA SER A 475 -0.28 -0.82 -4.19
C SER A 475 0.51 -2.12 -4.05
N SER A 476 -0.15 -3.20 -4.45
CA SER A 476 0.44 -4.52 -4.66
C SER A 476 1.25 -4.63 -5.95
N HIS A 477 1.21 -3.62 -6.81
CA HIS A 477 2.11 -3.55 -7.95
C HIS A 477 3.55 -3.45 -7.45
N PHE A 478 4.43 -4.20 -8.09
CA PHE A 478 5.85 -4.20 -7.76
C PHE A 478 6.64 -4.30 -9.06
N THR A 479 7.84 -3.75 -9.06
CA THR A 479 8.80 -3.96 -10.15
C THR A 479 10.04 -4.60 -9.57
N TYR A 480 10.52 -5.65 -10.23
CA TYR A 480 11.79 -6.26 -9.92
C TYR A 480 12.81 -5.75 -10.94
N ARG A 481 13.91 -5.16 -10.47
CA ARG A 481 15.08 -4.97 -11.31
C ARG A 481 15.80 -6.29 -11.39
N ASP A 482 16.17 -6.72 -12.59
CA ASP A 482 17.07 -7.84 -12.83
C ASP A 482 18.52 -7.54 -12.39
N THR A 483 18.69 -6.88 -11.24
CA THR A 483 19.95 -6.77 -10.53
C THR A 483 20.22 -8.08 -9.79
N PRO A 484 21.45 -8.64 -9.88
CA PRO A 484 21.80 -9.87 -9.17
C PRO A 484 21.59 -9.73 -7.66
N ASN A 485 20.92 -10.70 -7.03
CA ASN A 485 20.85 -10.76 -5.58
C ASN A 485 22.25 -10.89 -4.98
N ILE A 486 22.52 -10.14 -3.90
CA ILE A 486 23.83 -10.17 -3.25
C ILE A 486 23.76 -11.18 -2.11
N LEU A 487 24.42 -12.32 -2.29
CA LEU A 487 24.61 -13.29 -1.21
C LEU A 487 25.55 -12.66 -0.17
N LYS A 488 25.08 -12.57 1.08
CA LYS A 488 25.76 -11.90 2.19
C LYS A 488 26.31 -12.87 3.23
N ASP A 489 25.81 -14.10 3.28
CA ASP A 489 26.36 -15.17 4.10
C ASP A 489 26.25 -16.52 3.40
N HIS A 490 27.09 -17.47 3.81
CA HIS A 490 26.90 -18.88 3.51
C HIS A 490 26.46 -19.58 4.80
N PRO A 491 25.16 -19.87 4.96
CA PRO A 491 24.63 -20.40 6.22
C PRO A 491 25.45 -21.60 6.73
N PRO A 492 25.91 -21.60 7.98
CA PRO A 492 26.76 -22.66 8.54
C PRO A 492 26.20 -24.08 8.41
N LEU A 493 24.86 -24.21 8.37
CA LEU A 493 24.14 -25.47 8.32
C LEU A 493 23.77 -25.92 6.89
N ASP A 494 24.13 -25.16 5.85
CA ASP A 494 23.96 -25.53 4.44
C ASP A 494 25.09 -26.45 3.94
N ILE A 495 25.20 -27.65 4.51
CA ILE A 495 26.28 -28.61 4.21
C ILE A 495 26.17 -29.16 2.78
N GLY A 496 24.95 -29.30 2.27
CA GLY A 496 24.68 -29.78 0.92
C GLY A 496 24.87 -28.71 -0.17
N GLY A 497 25.29 -27.49 0.19
CA GLY A 497 25.71 -26.45 -0.75
C GLY A 497 24.58 -25.85 -1.58
N ARG A 498 23.38 -25.68 -1.00
CA ARG A 498 22.23 -25.02 -1.65
C ARG A 498 22.55 -23.60 -2.11
N PHE A 499 23.31 -22.85 -1.31
CA PHE A 499 23.72 -21.47 -1.57
C PHE A 499 25.14 -21.38 -2.19
N SER A 500 25.65 -22.47 -2.76
CA SER A 500 26.97 -22.50 -3.40
C SER A 500 26.99 -21.93 -4.82
N SER A 501 25.84 -21.91 -5.51
CA SER A 501 25.64 -21.25 -6.81
C SER A 501 25.07 -19.84 -6.63
N THR A 502 25.37 -18.93 -7.57
CA THR A 502 24.70 -17.63 -7.63
C THR A 502 23.22 -17.82 -7.97
N LEU A 503 22.37 -17.75 -6.96
CA LEU A 503 20.93 -17.60 -7.13
C LEU A 503 20.66 -16.16 -7.58
N GLN A 504 20.54 -15.96 -8.90
CA GLN A 504 20.53 -14.62 -9.50
C GLN A 504 19.13 -13.98 -9.45
N ARG A 505 18.06 -14.78 -9.35
CA ARG A 505 16.68 -14.30 -9.47
C ARG A 505 15.82 -14.61 -8.24
N ALA A 506 15.08 -13.63 -7.75
CA ALA A 506 14.01 -13.85 -6.80
C ALA A 506 12.70 -14.18 -7.55
N THR A 507 11.99 -15.23 -7.14
CA THR A 507 10.62 -15.55 -7.52
C THR A 507 9.68 -15.22 -6.36
N PHE A 508 8.43 -14.86 -6.67
CA PHE A 508 7.47 -14.34 -5.70
C PHE A 508 6.21 -15.20 -5.69
N THR A 509 5.82 -15.70 -4.52
CA THR A 509 4.56 -16.40 -4.25
C THR A 509 3.47 -15.39 -3.84
N SER A 510 2.27 -15.87 -3.49
CA SER A 510 1.18 -15.01 -2.99
C SER A 510 1.48 -14.37 -1.64
N GLN A 511 2.41 -14.92 -0.86
CA GLN A 511 2.83 -14.39 0.43
C GLN A 511 3.64 -13.10 0.29
N GLU A 512 4.39 -12.96 -0.79
CA GLU A 512 5.22 -11.79 -1.05
C GLU A 512 4.39 -10.57 -1.39
N PHE A 513 3.14 -10.73 -1.83
CA PHE A 513 2.23 -9.59 -1.97
C PHE A 513 1.82 -9.01 -0.61
N VAL A 514 1.64 -9.84 0.42
CA VAL A 514 1.44 -9.35 1.80
C VAL A 514 2.64 -8.49 2.21
N LEU A 515 3.85 -8.97 1.91
CA LEU A 515 5.08 -8.23 2.16
C LEU A 515 5.13 -6.90 1.39
N PHE A 516 4.83 -6.90 0.09
CA PHE A 516 4.85 -5.69 -0.74
C PHE A 516 3.83 -4.66 -0.27
N ASN A 517 2.61 -5.08 0.10
CA ASN A 517 1.62 -4.18 0.68
C ASN A 517 2.13 -3.56 1.99
N ALA A 518 2.73 -4.36 2.86
CA ALA A 518 3.27 -3.89 4.14
C ALA A 518 4.48 -2.95 3.95
N LEU A 519 5.27 -3.13 2.90
CA LEU A 519 6.35 -2.21 2.53
C LEU A 519 5.82 -0.90 1.97
N SER A 520 4.86 -0.95 1.05
CA SER A 520 4.21 0.25 0.50
C SER A 520 3.54 1.07 1.62
N ARG A 521 2.93 0.41 2.60
CA ARG A 521 2.39 1.05 3.83
C ARG A 521 3.47 1.74 4.64
N ARG A 522 4.63 1.11 4.84
CA ARG A 522 5.77 1.71 5.56
C ARG A 522 6.33 2.94 4.84
N VAL A 523 6.40 2.92 3.51
CA VAL A 523 6.78 4.11 2.72
C VAL A 523 5.79 5.26 2.95
N ILE A 524 4.49 4.99 2.91
CA ILE A 524 3.45 5.99 3.18
C ILE A 524 3.50 6.47 4.64
N GLY A 525 3.73 5.57 5.59
CA GLY A 525 3.89 5.88 7.01
C GLY A 525 5.07 6.83 7.26
N LYS A 526 6.20 6.62 6.58
CA LYS A 526 7.36 7.50 6.65
C LYS A 526 7.05 8.91 6.12
N ILE A 527 6.35 9.01 4.99
CA ILE A 527 5.90 10.31 4.45
C ILE A 527 4.97 11.01 5.46
N TRP A 528 4.08 10.25 6.11
CA TRP A 528 3.17 10.80 7.12
C TRP A 528 3.91 11.28 8.38
N GLN A 529 4.90 10.55 8.87
CA GLN A 529 5.74 10.98 9.98
C GLN A 529 6.47 12.29 9.66
N GLN A 530 7.07 12.39 8.47
CA GLN A 530 7.77 13.60 8.05
C GLN A 530 6.82 14.82 7.96
N LEU A 531 5.58 14.60 7.54
CA LEU A 531 4.56 15.65 7.49
C LEU A 531 4.10 16.14 8.88
N ASN A 532 4.19 15.28 9.91
CA ASN A 532 3.74 15.55 11.27
C ASN A 532 4.90 15.73 12.26
N ASP A 533 5.97 16.40 11.83
CA ASP A 533 7.14 16.75 12.66
C ASP A 533 7.79 15.53 13.37
N GLY A 534 7.67 14.34 12.78
CA GLY A 534 8.21 13.08 13.30
C GLY A 534 7.29 12.33 14.28
N ASP A 535 6.06 12.79 14.53
CA ASP A 535 5.11 12.08 15.39
C ASP A 535 4.59 10.80 14.72
N GLY A 536 5.23 9.67 15.03
CA GLY A 536 4.85 8.35 14.56
C GLY A 536 3.68 7.71 15.29
N THR A 537 3.19 8.31 16.38
CA THR A 537 2.06 7.77 17.16
C THR A 537 0.73 8.03 16.46
N LEU A 538 0.68 9.07 15.62
CA LEU A 538 -0.52 9.46 14.89
C LEU A 538 -0.86 8.43 13.80
N PRO A 539 -2.06 7.84 13.83
CA PRO A 539 -2.49 6.95 12.75
C PRO A 539 -2.63 7.74 11.45
N LEU A 540 -2.48 7.03 10.33
CA LEU A 540 -2.79 7.58 9.02
C LEU A 540 -4.26 8.02 8.94
N PRO A 541 -4.63 8.99 8.09
CA PRO A 541 -6.01 9.42 7.91
C PRO A 541 -6.99 8.28 7.56
N LEU A 542 -6.54 7.29 6.80
CA LEU A 542 -7.25 6.05 6.49
C LEU A 542 -6.38 4.86 6.93
N PRO A 543 -6.37 4.51 8.23
CA PRO A 543 -5.33 3.66 8.79
C PRO A 543 -5.49 2.18 8.41
N TYR A 544 -6.70 1.69 8.18
CA TYR A 544 -6.88 0.29 7.76
C TYR A 544 -6.50 0.12 6.29
N LEU A 545 -6.77 1.11 5.44
CA LEU A 545 -6.27 1.14 4.07
C LEU A 545 -4.76 1.37 3.99
N GLY A 546 -4.17 1.97 5.03
CA GLY A 546 -2.77 2.38 5.05
C GLY A 546 -2.52 3.60 4.16
N ALA A 547 -3.50 4.50 4.05
CA ALA A 547 -3.49 5.60 3.10
C ALA A 547 -3.53 6.98 3.75
N ILE A 548 -2.87 7.95 3.11
CA ILE A 548 -3.04 9.37 3.38
C ILE A 548 -4.20 9.87 2.50
N LEU A 549 -5.22 10.47 3.12
CA LEU A 549 -6.30 11.19 2.43
C LEU A 549 -6.37 12.60 3.01
N LEU A 550 -6.00 13.58 2.19
CA LEU A 550 -6.10 15.00 2.49
C LEU A 550 -7.04 15.67 1.47
N THR A 551 -7.88 16.58 1.96
CA THR A 551 -8.83 17.31 1.12
C THR A 551 -8.59 18.81 1.22
N HIS A 552 -9.43 19.61 0.57
CA HIS A 552 -9.28 21.07 0.51
C HIS A 552 -9.17 21.77 1.86
N GLU A 553 -9.73 21.22 2.94
CA GLU A 553 -9.60 21.77 4.30
C GLU A 553 -8.15 21.74 4.80
N LYS A 554 -7.34 20.84 4.23
CA LYS A 554 -5.93 20.60 4.55
C LYS A 554 -5.00 21.07 3.44
N GLN A 555 -5.37 22.13 2.69
CA GLN A 555 -4.58 22.64 1.55
C GLN A 555 -3.11 22.91 1.91
N GLN A 556 -2.82 23.44 3.09
CA GLN A 556 -1.43 23.69 3.52
C GLN A 556 -0.66 22.38 3.75
N GLU A 557 -1.30 21.38 4.36
CA GLU A 557 -0.71 20.05 4.56
C GLU A 557 -0.49 19.34 3.21
N ILE A 558 -1.37 19.51 2.23
CA ILE A 558 -1.19 18.97 0.87
C ILE A 558 0.05 19.58 0.18
N ARG A 559 0.29 20.88 0.39
CA ARG A 559 1.51 21.52 -0.10
C ARG A 559 2.75 20.99 0.60
N ARG A 560 2.73 20.82 1.93
CA ARG A 560 3.85 20.22 2.67
C ARG A 560 4.08 18.76 2.29
N LEU A 561 3.02 18.00 2.05
CA LEU A 561 3.09 16.60 1.61
C LEU A 561 3.92 16.47 0.33
N PHE A 562 3.80 17.41 -0.60
CA PHE A 562 4.60 17.45 -1.81
C PHE A 562 6.12 17.43 -1.53
N ASP A 563 6.53 18.13 -0.48
CA ASP A 563 7.94 18.28 -0.08
C ASP A 563 8.54 16.97 0.45
N HIS A 564 7.68 16.02 0.82
CA HIS A 564 8.06 14.70 1.36
C HIS A 564 7.84 13.56 0.35
N LEU A 565 7.44 13.86 -0.89
CA LEU A 565 7.32 12.84 -1.94
C LEU A 565 8.68 12.38 -2.49
N ASP A 566 9.77 13.05 -2.10
CA ASP A 566 11.15 12.65 -2.42
C ASP A 566 11.47 11.21 -1.94
N VAL A 567 10.81 10.76 -0.87
CA VAL A 567 10.88 9.39 -0.35
C VAL A 567 10.53 8.35 -1.42
N LEU A 568 9.63 8.67 -2.37
CA LEU A 568 9.26 7.78 -3.48
C LEU A 568 10.41 7.54 -4.48
N PHE A 569 11.50 8.32 -4.39
CA PHE A 569 12.69 8.15 -5.25
C PHE A 569 13.86 7.49 -4.51
N SER A 570 13.62 6.96 -3.31
CA SER A 570 14.62 6.22 -2.55
C SER A 570 14.70 4.75 -2.99
N ASP A 571 15.89 4.15 -2.93
CA ASP A 571 16.01 2.70 -3.03
C ASP A 571 15.39 2.04 -1.78
N ALA A 572 14.65 0.94 -1.98
CA ALA A 572 14.24 0.05 -0.90
C ALA A 572 15.14 -1.19 -0.89
N ASN A 573 16.06 -1.22 0.07
CA ASN A 573 16.91 -2.37 0.35
C ASN A 573 16.19 -3.30 1.30
N LEU A 574 16.17 -4.57 0.93
CA LEU A 574 15.58 -5.63 1.71
C LEU A 574 16.68 -6.61 2.15
N TRP A 575 16.82 -6.76 3.45
CA TRP A 575 17.62 -7.78 4.11
C TRP A 575 16.72 -8.99 4.36
N VAL A 576 17.06 -10.12 3.76
CA VAL A 576 16.41 -11.40 4.04
C VAL A 576 17.50 -12.45 4.07
N TYR A 577 17.87 -12.90 5.26
CA TYR A 577 19.02 -13.78 5.44
C TYR A 577 18.90 -15.05 4.58
N PRO A 578 19.93 -15.40 3.77
CA PRO A 578 21.30 -14.85 3.74
C PRO A 578 21.59 -13.79 2.66
N PHE A 579 20.58 -13.14 2.10
CA PHE A 579 20.69 -12.19 0.99
C PHE A 579 20.47 -10.73 1.39
N LYS A 580 20.96 -9.83 0.54
CA LYS A 580 20.49 -8.45 0.40
C LYS A 580 19.99 -8.24 -1.02
N THR A 581 18.78 -7.69 -1.17
CA THR A 581 18.16 -7.42 -2.47
C THR A 581 17.55 -6.02 -2.52
N VAL A 582 17.43 -5.45 -3.71
CA VAL A 582 16.76 -4.16 -3.92
C VAL A 582 15.42 -4.42 -4.56
N ILE A 583 14.36 -3.89 -3.95
CA ILE A 583 12.99 -4.04 -4.42
C ILE A 583 12.37 -2.67 -4.68
N GLN A 584 11.34 -2.63 -5.53
CA GLN A 584 10.64 -1.39 -5.87
C GLN A 584 9.15 -1.57 -5.54
N PRO A 585 8.74 -1.33 -4.27
CA PRO A 585 7.33 -1.32 -3.90
C PRO A 585 6.62 -0.19 -4.64
N ALA A 586 5.30 -0.26 -4.84
CA ALA A 586 4.57 0.82 -5.50
C ALA A 586 3.53 1.48 -4.59
N VAL A 587 3.36 2.78 -4.80
CA VAL A 587 2.33 3.61 -4.18
C VAL A 587 1.42 4.12 -5.28
N GLU A 588 0.12 3.95 -5.11
CA GLU A 588 -0.86 4.58 -6.00
C GLU A 588 -1.21 5.96 -5.46
N LEU A 589 -1.09 6.98 -6.29
CA LEU A 589 -1.29 8.36 -5.91
C LEU A 589 -2.24 9.10 -6.85
N ALA A 590 -3.12 9.91 -6.26
CA ALA A 590 -3.94 10.89 -6.94
C ALA A 590 -3.76 12.22 -6.21
N ILE A 591 -2.99 13.14 -6.79
CA ILE A 591 -2.62 14.40 -6.15
C ILE A 591 -2.93 15.56 -7.08
N GLU A 592 -3.59 16.56 -6.51
CA GLU A 592 -3.87 17.85 -7.12
C GLU A 592 -3.51 18.95 -6.12
N ILE A 593 -2.59 19.82 -6.51
CA ILE A 593 -2.09 20.90 -5.65
C ILE A 593 -2.54 22.25 -6.18
N ARG A 594 -3.11 23.05 -5.27
CA ARG A 594 -3.39 24.45 -5.52
C ARG A 594 -2.21 25.32 -5.14
N ILE A 595 -1.64 26.03 -6.10
CA ILE A 595 -0.52 26.96 -5.87
C ILE A 595 -0.99 28.41 -5.87
N ASN A 596 -1.96 28.79 -6.71
CA ASN A 596 -2.46 30.17 -6.77
C ASN A 596 -3.81 30.41 -6.06
N SER A 597 -3.90 31.53 -5.34
CA SER A 597 -5.08 31.98 -4.58
C SER A 597 -5.94 33.03 -5.31
N GLN A 598 -5.80 33.17 -6.63
CA GLN A 598 -6.53 34.21 -7.37
C GLN A 598 -8.08 34.04 -7.21
N LYS A 599 -8.89 35.03 -7.62
CA LYS A 599 -10.33 35.13 -7.31
C LYS A 599 -11.31 34.38 -8.24
N HIS A 600 -10.89 33.83 -9.38
CA HIS A 600 -11.79 33.38 -10.47
C HIS A 600 -11.65 31.90 -10.90
N HIS A 601 -11.08 31.01 -10.08
CA HIS A 601 -10.57 29.68 -10.51
C HIS A 601 -11.53 28.52 -10.33
N THR A 602 -12.75 28.75 -9.83
CA THR A 602 -13.80 27.73 -9.77
C THR A 602 -14.30 27.29 -11.14
N ARG A 603 -13.84 27.94 -12.23
CA ARG A 603 -14.39 27.69 -13.55
C ARG A 603 -13.91 26.39 -14.22
N HIS A 604 -12.68 25.92 -13.99
CA HIS A 604 -12.13 24.85 -14.86
C HIS A 604 -11.12 23.92 -14.15
N THR A 605 -11.58 23.11 -13.20
CA THR A 605 -10.72 22.11 -12.54
C THR A 605 -11.07 20.72 -13.07
N TYR A 606 -10.29 20.29 -14.06
CA TYR A 606 -10.55 19.18 -14.95
C TYR A 606 -10.76 17.82 -14.26
N LEU A 607 -11.63 16.98 -14.85
CA LEU A 607 -11.74 15.52 -14.61
C LEU A 607 -10.51 14.71 -15.13
N LYS A 608 -9.30 15.29 -15.15
CA LYS A 608 -8.17 14.81 -15.97
C LYS A 608 -7.09 14.03 -15.23
N THR A 609 -7.05 14.05 -13.90
CA THR A 609 -6.15 13.16 -13.18
C THR A 609 -6.85 11.83 -12.96
N ASN A 610 -6.15 10.74 -13.25
CA ASN A 610 -6.48 9.42 -12.76
C ASN A 610 -5.46 9.08 -11.67
N PRO A 611 -5.80 8.20 -10.72
CA PRO A 611 -4.79 7.58 -9.88
C PRO A 611 -3.66 6.98 -10.73
N ILE A 612 -2.41 7.25 -10.33
CA ILE A 612 -1.21 6.76 -11.00
C ILE A 612 -0.47 5.87 -10.02
N THR A 613 -0.09 4.67 -10.46
CA THR A 613 0.85 3.83 -9.71
C THR A 613 2.26 4.30 -9.97
N VAL A 614 2.98 4.65 -8.91
CA VAL A 614 4.38 5.06 -8.94
C VAL A 614 5.19 4.05 -8.15
N THR A 615 6.18 3.46 -8.79
CA THR A 615 7.16 2.59 -8.13
C THR A 615 8.07 3.44 -7.24
N VAL A 616 8.55 2.88 -6.15
CA VAL A 616 9.50 3.54 -5.24
C VAL A 616 10.90 3.21 -5.75
N SER A 617 11.46 4.13 -6.54
CA SER A 617 12.78 3.94 -7.16
C SER A 617 13.40 5.27 -7.61
N PRO A 618 14.75 5.37 -7.67
CA PRO A 618 15.42 6.59 -8.13
C PRO A 618 15.00 7.09 -9.52
N GLU A 619 14.52 6.20 -10.38
CA GLU A 619 14.16 6.43 -11.78
C GLU A 619 12.66 6.60 -12.00
N SER A 620 11.89 6.55 -10.92
CA SER A 620 10.47 6.83 -10.95
C SER A 620 10.20 8.24 -11.46
N LYS A 621 9.03 8.41 -12.07
CA LYS A 621 8.52 9.70 -12.49
C LYS A 621 7.01 9.68 -12.55
N PHE A 622 6.38 10.83 -12.30
CA PHE A 622 4.94 10.97 -12.43
C PHE A 622 4.55 12.40 -12.78
N MET A 623 3.35 12.55 -13.35
CA MET A 623 2.78 13.86 -13.64
C MET A 623 1.90 14.30 -12.48
N LEU A 624 2.22 15.47 -11.92
CA LEU A 624 1.42 16.13 -10.90
C LEU A 624 0.57 17.22 -11.52
N LEU A 625 -0.72 17.29 -11.18
CA LEU A 625 -1.58 18.41 -11.58
C LEU A 625 -1.40 19.57 -10.59
N VAL A 626 -1.01 20.72 -11.14
CA VAL A 626 -0.74 21.96 -10.43
C VAL A 626 -1.68 23.04 -10.97
N ASP A 627 -2.64 23.52 -10.17
CA ASP A 627 -3.66 24.47 -10.61
C ASP A 627 -4.41 24.04 -11.91
N ASN A 628 -5.23 24.93 -12.49
CA ASN A 628 -6.11 24.64 -13.63
C ASN A 628 -5.34 24.30 -14.91
N GLY A 629 -4.97 23.02 -15.09
CA GLY A 629 -4.47 22.47 -16.36
C GLY A 629 -2.95 22.49 -16.54
N LEU A 630 -2.18 22.89 -15.54
CA LEU A 630 -0.73 22.82 -15.60
C LEU A 630 -0.27 21.49 -15.01
N GLN A 631 0.54 20.75 -15.74
CA GLN A 631 1.11 19.50 -15.26
C GLN A 631 2.62 19.68 -15.06
N LEU A 632 3.12 19.08 -13.99
CA LEU A 632 4.53 19.09 -13.63
C LEU A 632 5.03 17.65 -13.62
N GLU A 633 6.07 17.36 -14.41
CA GLU A 633 6.77 16.09 -14.27
C GLU A 633 7.62 16.14 -12.99
N VAL A 634 7.38 15.19 -12.09
CA VAL A 634 8.09 15.07 -10.82
C VAL A 634 9.04 13.88 -10.91
N THR A 635 10.33 14.15 -10.67
CA THR A 635 11.43 13.17 -10.67
C THR A 635 12.34 13.39 -9.47
N ARG A 636 13.30 12.49 -9.23
CA ARG A 636 14.36 12.74 -8.24
C ARG A 636 15.12 14.05 -8.50
N GLN A 637 15.41 14.33 -9.77
CA GLN A 637 16.12 15.55 -10.17
C GLN A 637 15.29 16.80 -9.87
N PHE A 638 13.96 16.74 -9.98
CA PHE A 638 13.09 17.85 -9.62
C PHE A 638 13.30 18.29 -8.15
N PHE A 639 13.37 17.34 -7.21
CA PHE A 639 13.62 17.64 -5.80
C PHE A 639 15.02 18.21 -5.56
N ALA A 640 16.04 17.63 -6.20
CA ALA A 640 17.42 18.14 -6.12
C ALA A 640 17.53 19.57 -6.67
N ASP A 641 16.94 19.84 -7.84
CA ASP A 641 16.93 21.17 -8.46
C ASP A 641 16.17 22.19 -7.60
N ARG A 642 15.08 21.77 -6.93
CA ARG A 642 14.34 22.61 -5.99
C ARG A 642 15.14 22.92 -4.73
N GLU A 643 15.80 21.92 -4.13
CA GLU A 643 16.68 22.11 -2.97
C GLU A 643 17.82 23.06 -3.33
N ARG A 644 18.46 22.82 -4.48
CA ARG A 644 19.50 23.68 -5.01
C ARG A 644 19.02 25.11 -5.24
N LEU A 645 17.83 25.28 -5.81
CA LEU A 645 17.23 26.60 -5.97
C LEU A 645 16.92 27.26 -4.62
N ASN A 646 16.47 26.51 -3.61
CA ASN A 646 16.29 27.02 -2.24
C ASN A 646 17.61 27.51 -1.63
N GLU A 647 18.72 26.78 -1.81
CA GLU A 647 20.06 27.20 -1.37
C GLU A 647 20.48 28.50 -2.04
N LEU A 648 20.36 28.56 -3.37
CA LEU A 648 20.67 29.75 -4.18
C LEU A 648 19.80 30.95 -3.79
N LEU A 649 18.58 30.73 -3.28
CA LEU A 649 17.66 31.77 -2.83
C LEU A 649 17.73 32.04 -1.31
N SER A 650 18.57 31.33 -0.56
CA SER A 650 18.61 31.42 0.91
C SER A 650 18.96 32.85 1.40
N GLY A 651 19.84 33.55 0.69
CA GLY A 651 20.22 34.95 0.94
C GLY A 651 19.12 35.98 0.62
N ILE A 652 18.07 35.60 -0.11
CA ILE A 652 16.97 36.46 -0.54
C ILE A 652 15.84 36.37 0.49
N LYS A 653 15.68 37.40 1.33
CA LYS A 653 14.70 37.39 2.43
C LYS A 653 13.25 37.57 1.94
N GLY A 654 12.38 36.61 2.27
CA GLY A 654 10.93 36.66 2.05
C GLY A 654 10.47 35.98 0.75
N GLN A 655 9.46 35.11 0.83
CA GLN A 655 8.96 34.29 -0.29
C GLN A 655 8.48 35.13 -1.49
N LYS A 656 7.69 36.19 -1.25
CA LYS A 656 7.22 37.10 -2.31
C LYS A 656 8.39 37.75 -3.09
N ARG A 657 9.49 38.06 -2.39
CA ARG A 657 10.69 38.66 -2.96
C ARG A 657 11.48 37.63 -3.76
N ARG A 658 11.63 36.39 -3.26
CA ARG A 658 12.20 35.25 -4.01
C ARG A 658 11.49 35.01 -5.34
N ARG A 659 10.16 34.97 -5.32
CA ARG A 659 9.36 34.80 -6.53
C ARG A 659 9.57 35.91 -7.55
N ASN A 660 9.46 37.18 -7.13
CA ASN A 660 9.62 38.32 -8.02
C ASN A 660 11.04 38.39 -8.60
N TRP A 661 12.03 38.06 -7.77
CA TRP A 661 13.42 37.97 -8.20
C TRP A 661 13.62 36.88 -9.27
N LEU A 662 13.09 35.67 -9.05
CA LEU A 662 13.15 34.59 -10.03
C LEU A 662 12.49 35.00 -11.36
N LEU A 663 11.32 35.63 -11.32
CA LEU A 663 10.64 36.11 -12.51
C LEU A 663 11.47 37.15 -13.28
N SER A 664 12.13 38.06 -12.56
CA SER A 664 13.01 39.07 -13.16
C SER A 664 14.24 38.43 -13.81
N VAL A 665 14.91 37.48 -13.14
CA VAL A 665 16.05 36.73 -13.71
C VAL A 665 15.66 35.99 -15.00
N LEU A 666 14.45 35.43 -15.06
CA LEU A 666 13.93 34.74 -16.25
C LEU A 666 13.57 35.66 -17.40
N GLN A 667 13.19 36.90 -17.10
CA GLN A 667 12.96 37.95 -18.10
C GLN A 667 14.27 38.45 -18.72
N GLY A 668 15.42 37.90 -18.30
CA GLY A 668 16.74 38.23 -18.81
C GLY A 668 17.46 39.28 -17.99
N ASN A 669 16.85 39.76 -16.90
CA ASN A 669 17.51 40.68 -16.00
C ASN A 669 18.65 39.97 -15.27
N ASP A 670 19.72 40.71 -15.06
CA ASP A 670 20.86 40.25 -14.30
C ASP A 670 20.43 40.13 -12.80
N PRO A 671 20.89 39.12 -12.05
CA PRO A 671 20.51 38.91 -10.64
C PRO A 671 20.60 40.13 -9.71
N ALA A 672 21.48 41.11 -9.99
CA ALA A 672 21.55 42.34 -9.20
C ALA A 672 20.39 43.29 -9.53
N THR A 673 20.09 43.50 -10.81
CA THR A 673 18.89 44.23 -11.27
C THR A 673 17.61 43.56 -10.79
N ALA A 674 17.53 42.22 -10.84
CA ALA A 674 16.43 41.46 -10.26
C ALA A 674 16.28 41.66 -8.75
N THR A 675 17.39 41.84 -8.03
CA THR A 675 17.37 42.19 -6.59
C THR A 675 16.86 43.61 -6.37
N ALA A 676 17.24 44.57 -7.20
CA ALA A 676 16.69 45.92 -7.13
C ALA A 676 15.16 45.90 -7.33
N GLU A 677 14.68 45.27 -8.39
CA GLU A 677 13.25 45.18 -8.75
C GLU A 677 12.41 44.39 -7.74
N ALA A 678 12.96 43.32 -7.15
CA ALA A 678 12.21 42.49 -6.22
C ALA A 678 12.14 43.05 -4.79
N PHE A 679 13.08 43.94 -4.40
CA PHE A 679 13.25 44.34 -3.00
C PHE A 679 13.03 45.83 -2.70
N TYR A 680 13.12 46.74 -3.68
CA TYR A 680 13.16 48.18 -3.42
C TYR A 680 12.11 48.95 -4.24
N ASP A 681 11.25 49.72 -3.56
CA ASP A 681 10.41 50.76 -4.16
C ASP A 681 11.27 52.03 -4.39
N ASP A 682 11.85 52.19 -5.57
CA ASP A 682 12.39 53.43 -6.17
C ASP A 682 13.27 54.40 -5.33
N ARG A 683 13.68 54.06 -4.09
CA ARG A 683 14.27 55.04 -3.14
C ARG A 683 15.51 54.57 -2.36
N LEU A 684 16.14 53.46 -2.72
CA LEU A 684 17.47 53.07 -2.22
C LEU A 684 18.40 52.71 -3.39
N PRO A 685 19.70 53.05 -3.35
CA PRO A 685 20.58 52.87 -4.50
C PRO A 685 20.88 51.38 -4.74
N LEU A 686 20.79 50.97 -6.02
CA LEU A 686 21.17 49.66 -6.58
C LEU A 686 22.40 49.04 -5.90
N GLN A 687 23.39 49.88 -5.57
CA GLN A 687 24.64 49.56 -4.89
C GLN A 687 24.49 48.83 -3.54
N GLN A 688 23.47 49.14 -2.73
CA GLN A 688 23.24 48.44 -1.45
C GLN A 688 22.60 47.06 -1.66
N ALA A 689 21.72 46.93 -2.65
CA ALA A 689 21.12 45.66 -3.05
C ALA A 689 22.19 44.70 -3.58
N GLU A 690 23.05 45.22 -4.46
CA GLU A 690 24.24 44.54 -4.99
C GLU A 690 25.14 44.05 -3.85
N ASN A 691 25.58 44.93 -2.95
CA ASN A 691 26.50 44.56 -1.88
C ASN A 691 25.96 43.46 -0.95
N VAL A 692 24.65 43.46 -0.66
CA VAL A 692 24.01 42.43 0.16
C VAL A 692 23.91 41.09 -0.60
N PHE A 693 23.61 41.12 -1.90
CA PHE A 693 23.56 39.92 -2.74
C PHE A 693 24.96 39.31 -2.95
N TRP A 694 25.94 40.14 -3.32
CA TRP A 694 27.34 39.74 -3.53
C TRP A 694 27.97 39.15 -2.26
N ALA A 695 27.72 39.77 -1.09
CA ALA A 695 28.22 39.26 0.19
C ALA A 695 27.58 37.92 0.61
N ALA A 696 26.32 37.66 0.22
CA ALA A 696 25.59 36.45 0.60
C ALA A 696 25.85 35.24 -0.31
N GLN A 697 26.08 35.45 -1.62
CA GLN A 697 26.13 34.34 -2.61
C GLN A 697 27.53 34.04 -3.16
N VAL A 698 28.40 35.05 -3.23
CA VAL A 698 29.63 34.96 -4.03
C VAL A 698 30.89 34.85 -3.16
N GLY A 699 30.86 35.39 -1.93
CA GLY A 699 31.96 35.31 -0.97
C GLY A 699 33.06 36.38 -1.21
N HIS A 700 34.21 36.20 -0.56
CA HIS A 700 35.36 37.12 -0.71
C HIS A 700 36.32 36.59 -1.79
N GLY A 701 36.65 37.43 -2.78
CA GLY A 701 37.55 37.10 -3.90
C GLY A 701 37.84 38.34 -4.76
N SER A 702 38.63 38.19 -5.81
CA SER A 702 38.84 39.26 -6.77
C SER A 702 37.56 39.56 -7.56
N PRO A 703 37.36 40.79 -8.09
CA PRO A 703 36.19 41.13 -8.89
C PRO A 703 35.93 40.18 -10.07
N ALA A 704 36.99 39.64 -10.69
CA ALA A 704 36.88 38.67 -11.78
C ALA A 704 36.37 37.30 -11.32
N GLU A 705 36.84 36.82 -10.16
CA GLU A 705 36.36 35.55 -9.57
C GLU A 705 34.91 35.67 -9.11
N GLN A 706 34.54 36.83 -8.56
CA GLN A 706 33.17 37.12 -8.17
C GLN A 706 32.26 37.14 -9.41
N TRP A 707 32.66 37.84 -10.48
CA TRP A 707 31.90 37.88 -11.73
C TRP A 707 31.71 36.51 -12.38
N ARG A 708 32.76 35.67 -12.42
CA ARG A 708 32.65 34.32 -12.99
C ARG A 708 31.67 33.45 -12.20
N LYS A 709 31.78 33.44 -10.87
CA LYS A 709 30.87 32.69 -9.99
C LYS A 709 29.43 33.18 -10.10
N TYR A 710 29.25 34.46 -10.41
CA TYR A 710 27.95 35.05 -10.68
C TYR A 710 27.33 34.56 -12.00
N GLU A 711 28.11 34.51 -13.10
CA GLU A 711 27.65 33.95 -14.38
C GLU A 711 27.26 32.47 -14.24
N GLU A 712 28.04 31.70 -13.48
CA GLU A 712 27.76 30.29 -13.15
C GLU A 712 26.39 30.15 -12.44
N VAL A 713 26.10 30.97 -11.42
CA VAL A 713 24.83 30.94 -10.69
C VAL A 713 23.66 31.38 -11.56
N GLN A 714 23.83 32.42 -12.39
CA GLN A 714 22.76 32.88 -13.28
C GLN A 714 22.37 31.80 -14.30
N GLU A 715 23.38 31.14 -14.88
CA GLU A 715 23.18 30.07 -15.84
C GLU A 715 22.53 28.84 -15.18
N GLU A 716 22.98 28.47 -13.97
CA GLU A 716 22.39 27.37 -13.19
C GLU A 716 20.89 27.60 -12.91
N ILE A 717 20.51 28.81 -12.49
CA ILE A 717 19.09 29.17 -12.24
C ILE A 717 18.27 29.12 -13.53
N LYS A 718 18.79 29.66 -14.63
CA LYS A 718 18.12 29.59 -15.94
C LYS A 718 17.92 28.14 -16.39
N GLN A 719 18.91 27.28 -16.19
CA GLN A 719 18.80 25.85 -16.52
C GLN A 719 17.75 25.13 -15.68
N ILE A 720 17.75 25.34 -14.35
CA ILE A 720 16.77 24.72 -13.44
C ILE A 720 15.35 25.17 -13.80
N VAL A 721 15.12 26.47 -13.93
CA VAL A 721 13.78 27.00 -14.13
C VAL A 721 13.27 26.82 -15.57
N SER A 722 14.16 26.79 -16.57
CA SER A 722 13.76 26.41 -17.94
C SER A 722 13.33 24.95 -18.03
N ARG A 723 13.98 24.06 -17.25
CA ARG A 723 13.58 22.65 -17.11
C ARG A 723 12.24 22.51 -16.39
N TYR A 724 12.01 23.30 -15.34
CA TYR A 724 10.79 23.28 -14.55
C TYR A 724 10.15 24.68 -14.39
N PRO A 725 9.45 25.20 -15.41
CA PRO A 725 8.92 26.57 -15.38
C PRO A 725 7.94 26.84 -14.22
N LEU A 726 7.22 25.81 -13.78
CA LEU A 726 6.26 25.90 -12.67
C LEU A 726 6.92 25.87 -11.28
N LEU A 727 8.23 25.58 -11.20
CA LEU A 727 8.95 25.49 -9.93
C LEU A 727 8.92 26.83 -9.16
N ILE A 728 8.91 27.95 -9.88
CA ILE A 728 8.82 29.32 -9.32
C ILE A 728 7.60 29.48 -8.42
N GLU A 729 6.49 28.83 -8.78
CA GLU A 729 5.22 28.98 -8.07
C GLU A 729 5.28 28.29 -6.69
N PHE A 730 6.17 27.32 -6.46
CA PHE A 730 6.41 26.74 -5.12
C PHE A 730 7.18 27.68 -4.17
N PHE A 731 7.74 28.78 -4.69
CA PHE A 731 8.33 29.87 -3.90
C PHE A 731 7.33 31.01 -3.65
N ALA A 732 6.08 30.85 -4.10
CA ALA A 732 5.00 31.82 -3.98
C ALA A 732 4.02 31.43 -2.86
N ASN A 733 3.94 32.28 -1.83
CA ASN A 733 2.92 32.31 -0.76
C ASN A 733 2.72 31.03 0.08
#